data_AF-A0A954ZUM4-F1
#
_entry.id   AF-A0A954ZUM4-F1
#
_cell.length_a   1.000
_cell.length_b   1.000
_cell.length_c   1.000
_cell.angle_alpha   90.00
_cell.angle_beta   90.00
_cell.angle_gamma   90.00
#
_symmetry.space_group_name_H-M   'P 1'
#
loop_
_entity.id
_entity.type
_entity.pdbx_description
1 polymer ?
#
loop_
_entity_poly.entity_id
_entity_poly.type
_entity_poly.pdbx_seq_one_letter_code
_entity_poly.pdbx_strand_id
1 'polypeptide(L)'
;MPIDLELADLYLLNPDATIGIDARTDLSIFGRLVNHGTIEINTANRSGITRLMFNSDTHIGGDGSIILRAKNSTTESQILTGGHLVTIGHGQTVSGNGMLRGRYLNLGHILVAEPGGPGLDIQQSVSQAPQGVFTVQASTLRLTENASIQGGQFHLGDHGTLWLETGATIVPDQTTIGAGTTISINNGEVVHPFPDLPIDLLLVESNDAICLLDRDMTLSGTVQLRPGAILSPADDVGISGLGSIQLIGDDIAPINTSGIRTIGKGTLTIAPGIDVFGSGFIDGGNGAIINHSVIRTVTSADTIELRGRVGDGSFLADSGTLSISNSAELVNAYLQATNGGSIIVKGGELINPTVAPGTNLLLSGNTITLTGRVTLQGDIILDRGDLNFNSTPLLKGTGRILMNSTAAREVRLIGAMGIPPGITVEGAGEIDGIVGNDSVITANNPTLPLTLDGIHDGGLYVAENALMRLLGDHYNGEYLADGGTIHLVAARVYNSQLRRVNGGSIILLPGSHLGLTNTYAEADLEISALTECTLQGEVELHGSHLIRERGCLLLEDTTLSGSGNIVMQGNPMSTQQPCILADEDIGHINEGFTIRGSGIIFTTENGAISSDSPFIADDPLEPLKLSGNIGPVIEVVADNAVLLLSNGLQLSETSIRSINGGVVNLSEGTLEFIDVTNFATIRIDNGNSNLRLIDRFENHGDIHIGATQVGGGASVLAPNPLEIMGQGTIHLEPQPSLPLPTLTASQSLIIGSGQSILGSGRLSGNIDVSGTLDPGASTRYLQFTNLELKSDARLVIDIDGFGPENHDTLRATGTASRVTLGGSLLINFGNGSTPHLADRWTVVQGNQITGRFNQILSEPPLKNGWVFAQVIHADGLDIVITCPGDRNGDGERNFFDVIDFITEYANLSGSADINEDGIVNFFDVGAFIEQFSSECPA
;
A
#
# COMPACT_ATOMS: atom_id res chain seq x y z
N MET A 1 -7.22 91.95 -28.57
CA MET A 1 -6.29 91.27 -29.50
C MET A 1 -4.94 91.26 -28.81
N PRO A 2 -4.29 90.10 -28.63
CA PRO A 2 -2.89 90.07 -28.25
C PRO A 2 -2.10 90.89 -29.26
N ILE A 3 -1.18 91.73 -28.78
CA ILE A 3 -0.19 92.37 -29.65
C ILE A 3 1.05 91.48 -29.52
N ASP A 4 1.35 90.73 -30.57
CA ASP A 4 2.61 90.00 -30.66
C ASP A 4 3.72 91.03 -30.87
N LEU A 5 4.68 91.09 -29.95
CA LEU A 5 5.81 91.99 -30.04
C LEU A 5 7.03 91.21 -30.52
N GLU A 6 7.55 91.59 -31.69
CA GLU A 6 8.74 90.99 -32.29
C GLU A 6 9.93 91.94 -32.15
N LEU A 7 11.00 91.49 -31.52
CA LEU A 7 12.25 92.25 -31.33
C LEU A 7 13.43 91.54 -31.99
N ALA A 8 14.25 92.31 -32.72
CA ALA A 8 15.50 91.79 -33.26
C ALA A 8 16.49 91.50 -32.12
N ASP A 9 16.77 92.48 -31.27
CA ASP A 9 17.60 92.32 -30.07
C ASP A 9 16.89 93.01 -28.88
N LEU A 10 17.16 92.56 -27.66
CA LEU A 10 16.69 93.18 -26.42
C LEU A 10 17.86 93.42 -25.46
N TYR A 11 18.08 94.69 -25.09
CA TYR A 11 19.12 95.11 -24.15
C TYR A 11 18.48 95.78 -22.94
N LEU A 12 18.46 95.09 -21.79
CA LEU A 12 18.03 95.62 -20.50
C LEU A 12 19.27 95.94 -19.68
N LEU A 13 19.81 97.16 -19.83
CA LEU A 13 21.09 97.56 -19.20
C LEU A 13 20.95 98.10 -17.78
N ASN A 14 19.75 98.55 -17.38
CA ASN A 14 19.50 99.04 -16.02
C ASN A 14 19.13 97.84 -15.12
N PRO A 15 19.93 97.55 -14.08
CA PRO A 15 19.65 96.42 -13.19
C PRO A 15 18.35 96.56 -12.39
N ASP A 16 17.86 97.79 -12.20
CA ASP A 16 16.59 98.04 -11.52
C ASP A 16 15.38 98.00 -12.46
N ALA A 17 15.58 97.80 -13.77
CA ALA A 17 14.48 97.81 -14.73
C ALA A 17 13.74 96.46 -14.74
N THR A 18 12.41 96.53 -14.75
CA THR A 18 11.52 95.37 -14.90
C THR A 18 10.74 95.46 -16.21
N ILE A 19 10.84 94.43 -17.06
CA ILE A 19 9.96 94.23 -18.21
C ILE A 19 8.89 93.22 -17.82
N GLY A 20 7.62 93.64 -17.82
CA GLY A 20 6.49 92.74 -17.59
C GLY A 20 5.83 92.33 -18.90
N ILE A 21 5.70 91.01 -19.12
CA ILE A 21 4.89 90.43 -20.20
C ILE A 21 3.55 90.02 -19.59
N ASP A 22 2.48 90.73 -19.93
CA ASP A 22 1.16 90.51 -19.32
C ASP A 22 0.49 89.22 -19.85
N ALA A 23 -0.55 88.76 -19.16
CA ALA A 23 -1.34 87.59 -19.49
C ALA A 23 -1.79 87.59 -20.97
N ARG A 24 -1.66 86.44 -21.66
CA ARG A 24 -2.08 86.25 -23.07
C ARG A 24 -1.29 87.10 -24.09
N THR A 25 -0.02 87.35 -23.81
CA THR A 25 0.89 88.11 -24.69
C THR A 25 2.10 87.26 -25.06
N ASP A 26 2.54 87.37 -26.31
CA ASP A 26 3.75 86.72 -26.81
C ASP A 26 4.82 87.78 -27.12
N LEU A 27 6.00 87.65 -26.52
CA LEU A 27 7.20 88.44 -26.83
C LEU A 27 8.18 87.54 -27.58
N SER A 28 8.46 87.85 -28.83
CA SER A 28 9.41 87.10 -29.67
C SER A 28 10.74 87.84 -29.81
N ILE A 29 11.85 87.14 -29.62
CA ILE A 29 13.22 87.64 -29.78
C ILE A 29 13.91 86.85 -30.90
N PHE A 30 14.46 87.55 -31.89
CA PHE A 30 15.12 86.95 -33.06
C PHE A 30 16.65 86.99 -33.00
N GLY A 31 17.23 87.63 -32.00
CA GLY A 31 18.67 87.89 -31.89
C GLY A 31 19.17 87.75 -30.47
N ARG A 32 19.95 88.72 -29.99
CA ARG A 32 20.58 88.70 -28.67
C ARG A 32 19.65 89.24 -27.59
N LEU A 33 19.73 88.63 -26.41
CA LEU A 33 19.15 89.15 -25.18
C LEU A 33 20.29 89.44 -24.19
N VAL A 34 20.49 90.70 -23.83
CA VAL A 34 21.37 91.09 -22.71
C VAL A 34 20.47 91.61 -21.61
N ASN A 35 20.41 90.89 -20.49
CA ASN A 35 19.52 91.18 -19.39
C ASN A 35 20.31 91.43 -18.11
N HIS A 36 20.38 92.68 -17.65
CA HIS A 36 20.88 93.05 -16.32
C HIS A 36 19.75 93.29 -15.31
N GLY A 37 18.50 93.44 -15.79
CA GLY A 37 17.32 93.71 -14.97
C GLY A 37 16.45 92.47 -14.72
N THR A 38 15.14 92.68 -14.61
CA THR A 38 14.15 91.59 -14.40
C THR A 38 13.18 91.51 -15.58
N ILE A 39 12.94 90.32 -16.11
CA ILE A 39 11.87 90.05 -17.08
C ILE A 39 10.83 89.16 -16.40
N GLU A 40 9.63 89.64 -16.21
CA GLU A 40 8.53 88.88 -15.60
C GLU A 40 7.53 88.43 -16.66
N ILE A 41 7.22 87.13 -16.68
CA ILE A 41 6.25 86.52 -17.59
C ILE A 41 4.96 86.24 -16.82
N ASN A 42 3.83 86.72 -17.35
CA ASN A 42 2.50 86.71 -16.73
C ASN A 42 2.40 87.58 -15.45
N THR A 43 2.85 88.83 -15.52
CA THR A 43 2.87 89.77 -14.38
C THR A 43 1.53 89.95 -13.68
N ALA A 44 0.40 89.91 -14.42
CA ALA A 44 -0.92 90.06 -13.81
C ALA A 44 -1.40 88.82 -13.04
N ASN A 45 -0.66 87.71 -13.08
CA ASN A 45 -1.01 86.47 -12.38
C ASN A 45 -2.44 85.98 -12.75
N ARG A 46 -2.77 86.07 -14.04
CA ARG A 46 -4.10 85.71 -14.59
C ARG A 46 -4.01 84.41 -15.38
N SER A 47 -5.17 83.75 -15.52
CA SER A 47 -5.31 82.58 -16.39
C SER A 47 -5.18 82.96 -17.86
N GLY A 48 -4.21 82.35 -18.54
CA GLY A 48 -3.92 82.56 -19.96
C GLY A 48 -2.46 82.22 -20.26
N ILE A 49 -2.16 81.82 -21.48
CA ILE A 49 -0.80 81.47 -21.89
C ILE A 49 -0.04 82.75 -22.26
N THR A 50 1.04 83.07 -21.56
CA THR A 50 1.99 84.15 -21.90
C THR A 50 3.34 83.55 -22.25
N ARG A 51 3.98 84.05 -23.32
CA ARG A 51 5.19 83.44 -23.86
C ARG A 51 6.33 84.44 -24.05
N LEU A 52 7.53 84.00 -23.70
CA LEU A 52 8.79 84.53 -24.22
C LEU A 52 9.32 83.54 -25.25
N MET A 53 9.34 83.93 -26.51
CA MET A 53 9.72 83.07 -27.63
C MET A 53 11.07 83.49 -28.20
N PHE A 54 11.95 82.52 -28.43
CA PHE A 54 13.22 82.70 -29.14
C PHE A 54 13.10 82.04 -30.51
N ASN A 55 13.24 82.83 -31.57
CA ASN A 55 13.11 82.37 -32.97
C ASN A 55 14.46 82.24 -33.68
N SER A 56 15.55 82.20 -32.92
CA SER A 56 16.91 81.91 -33.38
C SER A 56 17.74 81.36 -32.22
N ASP A 57 18.97 80.90 -32.50
CA ASP A 57 19.90 80.55 -31.44
C ASP A 57 20.27 81.81 -30.66
N THR A 58 19.89 81.87 -29.38
CA THR A 58 20.01 83.08 -28.56
C THR A 58 20.89 82.81 -27.34
N HIS A 59 21.87 83.68 -27.11
CA HIS A 59 22.59 83.77 -25.85
C HIS A 59 21.95 84.86 -24.97
N ILE A 60 21.46 84.47 -23.80
CA ILE A 60 20.94 85.37 -22.76
C ILE A 60 22.13 85.78 -21.88
N GLY A 61 22.75 86.91 -22.19
CA GLY A 61 23.87 87.46 -21.43
C GLY A 61 23.42 88.40 -20.30
N GLY A 62 24.36 88.82 -19.45
CA GLY A 62 24.13 89.72 -18.30
C GLY A 62 24.01 88.96 -16.97
N ASP A 63 23.57 89.66 -15.92
CA ASP A 63 23.40 89.17 -14.54
C ASP A 63 21.96 89.31 -13.99
N GLY A 64 21.00 89.58 -14.87
CA GLY A 64 19.59 89.74 -14.55
C GLY A 64 18.81 88.44 -14.33
N SER A 65 17.51 88.60 -14.11
CA SER A 65 16.57 87.49 -13.87
C SER A 65 15.42 87.44 -14.87
N ILE A 66 14.93 86.23 -15.16
CA ILE A 66 13.68 85.96 -15.86
C ILE A 66 12.77 85.19 -14.89
N ILE A 67 11.62 85.76 -14.54
CA ILE A 67 10.69 85.21 -13.54
C ILE A 67 9.41 84.75 -14.25
N LEU A 68 9.06 83.48 -14.10
CA LEU A 68 7.82 82.86 -14.58
C LEU A 68 6.75 82.93 -13.47
N ARG A 69 5.59 83.52 -13.76
CA ARG A 69 4.50 83.70 -12.78
C ARG A 69 3.23 82.93 -13.15
N ALA A 70 3.36 81.63 -13.42
CA ALA A 70 2.20 80.74 -13.58
C ALA A 70 1.47 80.54 -12.23
N LYS A 71 0.14 80.56 -12.25
CA LYS A 71 -0.69 80.49 -11.04
C LYS A 71 -1.32 79.13 -10.81
N ASN A 72 -1.99 78.62 -11.85
CA ASN A 72 -2.83 77.42 -11.75
C ASN A 72 -2.31 76.29 -12.63
N SER A 73 -1.55 76.62 -13.68
CA SER A 73 -0.99 75.65 -14.62
C SER A 73 0.35 76.16 -15.12
N THR A 74 1.36 75.30 -15.17
CA THR A 74 2.69 75.56 -15.75
C THR A 74 2.63 76.17 -17.16
N THR A 75 1.57 75.88 -17.92
CA THR A 75 1.35 76.43 -19.26
C THR A 75 1.02 77.93 -19.28
N GLU A 76 0.71 78.57 -18.16
CA GLU A 76 0.34 80.00 -18.12
C GLU A 76 1.55 80.93 -18.34
N SER A 77 2.78 80.49 -18.07
CA SER A 77 4.02 81.25 -18.29
C SER A 77 5.06 80.37 -18.98
N GLN A 78 5.46 80.71 -20.20
CA GLN A 78 6.28 79.84 -21.04
C GLN A 78 7.53 80.54 -21.56
N ILE A 79 8.65 79.83 -21.59
CA ILE A 79 9.79 80.14 -22.45
C ILE A 79 9.83 79.10 -23.55
N LEU A 80 9.77 79.55 -24.81
CA LEU A 80 9.79 78.68 -25.99
C LEU A 80 11.03 78.97 -26.83
N THR A 81 11.73 77.94 -27.31
CA THR A 81 12.90 78.16 -28.18
C THR A 81 12.63 77.91 -29.67
N GLY A 82 11.42 77.49 -30.05
CA GLY A 82 11.11 77.19 -31.46
C GLY A 82 11.98 76.08 -32.09
N GLY A 83 12.71 75.29 -31.28
CA GLY A 83 13.69 74.31 -31.74
C GLY A 83 15.14 74.82 -31.79
N HIS A 84 15.35 76.11 -31.56
CA HIS A 84 16.67 76.74 -31.44
C HIS A 84 17.32 76.46 -30.08
N LEU A 85 18.64 76.65 -30.01
CA LEU A 85 19.40 76.56 -28.77
C LEU A 85 19.37 77.91 -28.05
N VAL A 86 18.83 77.92 -26.83
CA VAL A 86 18.89 79.08 -25.93
C VAL A 86 19.94 78.83 -24.85
N THR A 87 20.97 79.67 -24.82
CA THR A 87 22.02 79.62 -23.80
C THR A 87 21.72 80.61 -22.68
N ILE A 88 21.45 80.11 -21.48
CA ILE A 88 21.29 80.93 -20.26
C ILE A 88 22.71 81.24 -19.75
N GLY A 89 23.14 82.51 -19.83
CA GLY A 89 24.50 82.93 -19.45
C GLY A 89 24.79 82.77 -17.96
N HIS A 90 26.08 82.74 -17.59
CA HIS A 90 26.51 82.41 -16.22
C HIS A 90 25.98 83.32 -15.10
N GLY A 91 25.72 84.60 -15.40
CA GLY A 91 25.11 85.52 -14.44
C GLY A 91 23.58 85.48 -14.40
N GLN A 92 22.92 84.79 -15.35
CA GLN A 92 21.46 84.82 -15.45
C GLN A 92 20.79 83.88 -14.45
N THR A 93 19.63 84.31 -13.96
CA THR A 93 18.73 83.47 -13.16
C THR A 93 17.37 83.33 -13.83
N VAL A 94 16.94 82.11 -14.16
CA VAL A 94 15.56 81.80 -14.55
C VAL A 94 14.83 81.21 -13.36
N SER A 95 13.74 81.81 -12.91
CA SER A 95 13.04 81.37 -11.70
C SER A 95 11.52 81.39 -11.80
N GLY A 96 10.85 80.76 -10.83
CA GLY A 96 9.39 80.81 -10.67
C GLY A 96 8.65 79.58 -11.23
N ASN A 97 7.34 79.73 -11.46
CA ASN A 97 6.44 78.69 -11.95
C ASN A 97 6.12 78.89 -13.43
N GLY A 98 6.25 77.86 -14.26
CA GLY A 98 5.99 77.98 -15.69
C GLY A 98 6.40 76.75 -16.50
N MET A 99 6.76 76.96 -17.76
CA MET A 99 7.18 75.91 -18.67
C MET A 99 8.39 76.34 -19.51
N LEU A 100 9.44 75.53 -19.54
CA LEU A 100 10.54 75.64 -20.49
C LEU A 100 10.37 74.58 -21.57
N ARG A 101 10.07 75.00 -22.80
CA ARG A 101 9.90 74.11 -23.95
C ARG A 101 10.89 74.45 -25.05
N GLY A 102 11.83 73.54 -25.30
CA GLY A 102 12.92 73.77 -26.24
C GLY A 102 14.24 73.18 -25.78
N ARG A 103 15.32 73.52 -26.49
CA ARG A 103 16.70 73.12 -26.16
C ARG A 103 17.41 74.24 -25.42
N TYR A 104 17.88 73.95 -24.20
CA TYR A 104 18.57 74.92 -23.36
C TYR A 104 20.00 74.47 -23.05
N LEU A 105 20.93 75.42 -23.07
CA LEU A 105 22.26 75.29 -22.46
C LEU A 105 22.31 76.18 -21.22
N ASN A 106 22.29 75.59 -20.03
CA ASN A 106 22.34 76.31 -18.75
C ASN A 106 23.79 76.52 -18.31
N LEU A 107 24.27 77.77 -18.35
CA LEU A 107 25.52 78.20 -17.71
C LEU A 107 25.27 78.93 -16.37
N GLY A 108 24.02 79.35 -16.12
CA GLY A 108 23.59 80.16 -14.98
C GLY A 108 22.79 79.36 -13.96
N HIS A 109 21.76 79.96 -13.38
CA HIS A 109 20.93 79.36 -12.33
C HIS A 109 19.47 79.22 -12.79
N ILE A 110 18.93 78.00 -12.77
CA ILE A 110 17.49 77.75 -12.90
C ILE A 110 16.96 77.42 -11.50
N LEU A 111 16.05 78.23 -10.97
CA LEU A 111 15.55 78.17 -9.59
C LEU A 111 14.02 78.00 -9.54
N VAL A 112 13.57 76.81 -9.15
CA VAL A 112 12.15 76.46 -8.94
C VAL A 112 11.84 76.58 -7.45
N ALA A 113 11.51 77.80 -6.98
CA ALA A 113 11.40 78.11 -5.55
C ALA A 113 10.14 78.90 -5.15
N GLU A 114 8.99 78.61 -5.77
CA GLU A 114 7.71 79.23 -5.42
C GLU A 114 6.76 78.20 -4.77
N PRO A 115 6.64 78.19 -3.43
CA PRO A 115 5.75 77.27 -2.72
C PRO A 115 4.29 77.45 -3.08
N GLY A 116 3.58 76.34 -3.30
CA GLY A 116 2.15 76.33 -3.58
C GLY A 116 1.75 76.72 -5.00
N GLY A 117 2.71 76.99 -5.89
CA GLY A 117 2.46 77.14 -7.32
C GLY A 117 2.44 75.82 -8.09
N PRO A 118 2.11 75.84 -9.40
CA PRO A 118 2.05 74.62 -10.23
C PRO A 118 3.43 74.03 -10.57
N GLY A 119 4.52 74.69 -10.19
CA GLY A 119 5.88 74.23 -10.46
C GLY A 119 6.44 74.70 -11.81
N LEU A 120 7.52 74.06 -12.23
CA LEU A 120 8.18 74.25 -13.52
C LEU A 120 8.10 72.97 -14.36
N ASP A 121 7.53 73.05 -15.56
CA ASP A 121 7.54 71.97 -16.55
C ASP A 121 8.72 72.14 -17.51
N ILE A 122 9.48 71.07 -17.74
CA ILE A 122 10.48 70.99 -18.82
C ILE A 122 9.96 70.05 -19.89
N GLN A 123 9.82 70.55 -21.12
CA GLN A 123 9.30 69.81 -22.27
C GLN A 123 10.35 69.62 -23.37
N GLN A 124 11.58 69.21 -23.02
CA GLN A 124 12.71 68.80 -23.88
C GLN A 124 14.01 68.72 -23.03
N SER A 125 15.19 69.02 -23.60
CA SER A 125 16.49 68.89 -22.95
C SER A 125 17.04 70.22 -22.43
N VAL A 126 17.55 70.18 -21.19
CA VAL A 126 18.39 71.18 -20.56
C VAL A 126 19.78 70.56 -20.35
N SER A 127 20.75 70.95 -21.16
CA SER A 127 22.16 70.61 -20.92
C SER A 127 22.76 71.67 -19.99
N GLN A 128 23.32 71.28 -18.86
CA GLN A 128 24.04 72.17 -17.96
C GLN A 128 25.55 72.06 -18.21
N ALA A 129 26.23 73.19 -18.23
CA ALA A 129 27.69 73.18 -18.14
C ALA A 129 28.13 72.89 -16.70
N PRO A 130 29.43 72.63 -16.43
CA PRO A 130 29.93 72.34 -15.08
C PRO A 130 29.55 73.37 -14.01
N GLN A 131 29.39 74.64 -14.40
CA GLN A 131 28.97 75.74 -13.54
C GLN A 131 27.46 76.02 -13.52
N GLY A 132 26.69 75.35 -14.39
CA GLY A 132 25.23 75.49 -14.43
C GLY A 132 24.61 74.85 -13.20
N VAL A 133 23.68 75.55 -12.58
CA VAL A 133 22.98 75.09 -11.38
C VAL A 133 21.48 75.00 -11.67
N PHE A 134 20.88 73.87 -11.32
CA PHE A 134 19.43 73.70 -11.27
C PHE A 134 19.03 73.46 -9.81
N THR A 135 18.10 74.25 -9.28
CA THR A 135 17.62 74.13 -7.91
C THR A 135 16.11 74.03 -7.88
N VAL A 136 15.58 73.07 -7.13
CA VAL A 136 14.16 72.91 -6.82
C VAL A 136 14.00 73.00 -5.31
N GLN A 137 13.25 73.97 -4.80
CA GLN A 137 13.11 74.21 -3.37
C GLN A 137 11.64 74.45 -3.02
N ALA A 138 11.06 73.58 -2.18
CA ALA A 138 9.66 73.66 -1.75
C ALA A 138 8.65 73.88 -2.90
N SER A 139 8.92 73.31 -4.08
CA SER A 139 8.11 73.45 -5.29
C SER A 139 8.25 72.19 -6.16
N THR A 140 7.52 72.12 -7.27
CA THR A 140 7.49 70.95 -8.16
C THR A 140 8.27 71.22 -9.45
N LEU A 141 9.20 70.34 -9.80
CA LEU A 141 9.80 70.28 -11.14
C LEU A 141 9.21 69.07 -11.86
N ARG A 142 8.60 69.27 -13.03
CA ARG A 142 8.07 68.18 -13.85
C ARG A 142 8.86 68.06 -15.15
N LEU A 143 9.39 66.87 -15.40
CA LEU A 143 9.97 66.48 -16.68
C LEU A 143 8.94 65.68 -17.46
N THR A 144 8.45 66.23 -18.56
CA THR A 144 7.48 65.53 -19.41
C THR A 144 8.17 64.46 -20.26
N GLU A 145 7.38 63.74 -21.08
CA GLU A 145 7.88 62.68 -21.97
C GLU A 145 9.20 63.04 -22.70
N ASN A 146 10.23 62.20 -22.50
CA ASN A 146 11.59 62.35 -23.06
C ASN A 146 12.35 63.64 -22.69
N ALA A 147 11.90 64.40 -21.69
CA ALA A 147 12.62 65.57 -21.21
C ALA A 147 13.90 65.14 -20.45
N SER A 148 14.97 65.94 -20.55
CA SER A 148 16.24 65.58 -19.91
C SER A 148 16.94 66.77 -19.25
N ILE A 149 17.59 66.52 -18.12
CA ILE A 149 18.56 67.43 -17.49
C ILE A 149 19.90 66.70 -17.42
N GLN A 150 20.94 67.23 -18.06
CA GLN A 150 22.24 66.56 -18.17
C GLN A 150 23.40 67.50 -17.79
N GLY A 151 24.37 67.03 -17.02
CA GLY A 151 25.54 67.79 -16.57
C GLY A 151 25.27 68.76 -15.41
N GLY A 152 26.32 69.46 -14.97
CA GLY A 152 26.25 70.54 -13.97
C GLY A 152 25.79 70.09 -12.59
N GLN A 153 25.29 71.03 -11.79
CA GLN A 153 24.80 70.77 -10.43
C GLN A 153 23.27 70.69 -10.41
N PHE A 154 22.73 69.69 -9.71
CA PHE A 154 21.30 69.56 -9.44
C PHE A 154 21.04 69.53 -7.94
N HIS A 155 20.23 70.45 -7.44
CA HIS A 155 19.87 70.58 -6.03
C HIS A 155 18.36 70.39 -5.88
N LEU A 156 17.93 69.25 -5.35
CA LEU A 156 16.55 69.04 -4.91
C LEU A 156 16.47 69.40 -3.43
N GLY A 157 16.28 70.67 -3.13
CA GLY A 157 16.24 71.21 -1.76
C GLY A 157 15.00 70.77 -0.97
N ASP A 158 14.94 71.17 0.30
CA ASP A 158 13.91 70.70 1.24
C ASP A 158 12.49 70.85 0.70
N HIS A 159 11.68 69.81 0.88
CA HIS A 159 10.31 69.70 0.38
C HIS A 159 10.14 69.89 -1.14
N GLY A 160 11.22 69.77 -1.92
CA GLY A 160 11.15 69.76 -3.38
C GLY A 160 10.47 68.49 -3.89
N THR A 161 9.64 68.63 -4.91
CA THR A 161 9.03 67.51 -5.63
C THR A 161 9.61 67.43 -7.04
N LEU A 162 10.14 66.26 -7.40
CA LEU A 162 10.55 65.95 -8.76
C LEU A 162 9.51 65.01 -9.38
N TRP A 163 8.87 65.41 -10.47
CA TRP A 163 7.87 64.63 -11.19
C TRP A 163 8.43 64.17 -12.54
N LEU A 164 8.45 62.86 -12.79
CA LEU A 164 9.03 62.24 -13.98
C LEU A 164 7.97 61.49 -14.78
N GLU A 165 8.00 61.67 -16.10
CA GLU A 165 7.20 60.93 -17.08
C GLU A 165 8.08 60.04 -17.97
N THR A 166 7.45 59.28 -18.87
CA THR A 166 8.09 58.27 -19.71
C THR A 166 9.35 58.81 -20.40
N GLY A 167 10.49 58.13 -20.21
CA GLY A 167 11.76 58.50 -20.82
C GLY A 167 12.40 59.78 -20.28
N ALA A 168 11.85 60.40 -19.23
CA ALA A 168 12.49 61.52 -18.57
C ALA A 168 13.82 61.09 -17.92
N THR A 169 14.88 61.88 -18.07
CA THR A 169 16.22 61.54 -17.55
C THR A 169 16.87 62.71 -16.81
N ILE A 170 17.50 62.43 -15.68
CA ILE A 170 18.31 63.39 -14.92
C ILE A 170 19.68 62.78 -14.68
N VAL A 171 20.72 63.37 -15.28
CA VAL A 171 22.12 62.90 -15.22
C VAL A 171 23.05 64.08 -14.92
N PRO A 172 23.03 64.65 -13.71
CA PRO A 172 23.89 65.76 -13.33
C PRO A 172 25.31 65.29 -12.96
N ASP A 173 26.27 66.20 -12.97
CA ASP A 173 27.65 65.93 -12.51
C ASP A 173 27.71 65.86 -10.97
N GLN A 174 26.86 66.64 -10.29
CA GLN A 174 26.74 66.68 -8.84
C GLN A 174 25.26 66.79 -8.44
N THR A 175 24.83 65.97 -7.46
CA THR A 175 23.47 66.03 -6.91
C THR A 175 23.50 66.26 -5.42
N THR A 176 22.58 67.08 -4.92
CA THR A 176 22.21 67.14 -3.50
C THR A 176 20.70 67.02 -3.35
N ILE A 177 20.27 66.27 -2.33
CA ILE A 177 18.85 66.06 -1.98
C ILE A 177 18.67 66.51 -0.53
N GLY A 178 17.73 67.43 -0.30
CA GLY A 178 17.34 67.94 1.01
C GLY A 178 16.32 67.05 1.71
N ALA A 179 15.87 67.45 2.90
CA ALA A 179 14.90 66.69 3.67
C ALA A 179 13.46 66.91 3.15
N GLY A 180 12.61 65.90 3.31
CA GLY A 180 11.21 65.90 2.91
C GLY A 180 10.99 65.93 1.39
N THR A 181 12.00 65.59 0.59
CA THR A 181 11.89 65.59 -0.87
C THR A 181 11.06 64.40 -1.38
N THR A 182 10.27 64.64 -2.42
CA THR A 182 9.46 63.61 -3.08
C THR A 182 9.92 63.44 -4.53
N ILE A 183 10.11 62.20 -4.97
CA ILE A 183 10.26 61.86 -6.38
C ILE A 183 8.99 61.12 -6.81
N SER A 184 8.21 61.68 -7.74
CA SER A 184 7.03 61.04 -8.33
C SER A 184 7.32 60.55 -9.74
N ILE A 185 6.97 59.30 -10.05
CA ILE A 185 7.02 58.70 -11.39
C ILE A 185 5.58 58.36 -11.78
N ASN A 186 5.04 59.03 -12.80
CA ASN A 186 3.61 58.94 -13.12
C ASN A 186 3.29 58.29 -14.46
N ASN A 187 4.25 58.00 -15.34
CA ASN A 187 3.95 57.24 -16.56
C ASN A 187 5.20 56.61 -17.15
N GLY A 188 5.04 55.40 -17.69
CA GLY A 188 6.06 54.67 -18.41
C GLY A 188 7.30 54.32 -17.62
N GLU A 189 8.35 53.98 -18.37
CA GLU A 189 9.62 53.52 -17.83
C GLU A 189 10.56 54.70 -17.54
N VAL A 190 11.02 54.78 -16.28
CA VAL A 190 11.94 55.82 -15.81
C VAL A 190 13.05 55.17 -14.98
N VAL A 191 14.30 55.40 -15.36
CA VAL A 191 15.46 55.00 -14.55
C VAL A 191 15.57 55.92 -13.34
N HIS A 192 15.71 55.34 -12.16
CA HIS A 192 15.81 56.06 -10.91
C HIS A 192 17.01 57.04 -10.94
N PRO A 193 16.80 58.37 -10.80
CA PRO A 193 17.85 59.34 -11.11
C PRO A 193 18.96 59.43 -10.05
N PHE A 194 18.71 59.00 -8.81
CA PHE A 194 19.62 59.26 -7.68
C PHE A 194 19.86 58.03 -6.79
N PRO A 195 20.38 56.91 -7.31
CA PRO A 195 20.50 55.66 -6.56
C PRO A 195 21.37 55.78 -5.29
N ASP A 196 22.43 56.61 -5.35
CA ASP A 196 23.41 56.76 -4.26
C ASP A 196 23.00 57.75 -3.16
N LEU A 197 21.82 58.38 -3.26
CA LEU A 197 21.38 59.41 -2.32
C LEU A 197 20.16 58.94 -1.52
N PRO A 198 20.09 59.26 -0.22
CA PRO A 198 18.94 58.94 0.61
C PRO A 198 17.71 59.71 0.10
N ILE A 199 16.61 58.99 -0.09
CA ILE A 199 15.32 59.55 -0.52
C ILE A 199 14.27 59.31 0.56
N ASP A 200 13.55 60.37 0.90
CA ASP A 200 12.49 60.35 1.92
C ASP A 200 11.17 59.78 1.38
N LEU A 201 10.78 60.12 0.15
CA LEU A 201 9.60 59.57 -0.50
C LEU A 201 9.83 59.37 -2.00
N LEU A 202 9.76 58.12 -2.46
CA LEU A 202 9.62 57.77 -3.87
C LEU A 202 8.18 57.29 -4.10
N LEU A 203 7.46 57.95 -4.99
CA LEU A 203 6.05 57.68 -5.27
C LEU A 203 5.92 57.28 -6.74
N VAL A 204 5.32 56.12 -7.01
CA VAL A 204 5.10 55.62 -8.37
C VAL A 204 3.59 55.52 -8.58
N GLU A 205 3.01 56.41 -9.39
CA GLU A 205 1.60 56.81 -9.27
C GLU A 205 0.60 56.19 -10.25
N SER A 206 1.05 55.55 -11.34
CA SER A 206 0.14 55.14 -12.41
C SER A 206 0.24 53.67 -12.83
N ASN A 207 -0.76 53.28 -13.62
CA ASN A 207 -0.96 51.89 -14.00
C ASN A 207 0.14 51.28 -14.88
N ASP A 208 0.99 52.13 -15.48
CA ASP A 208 2.05 51.74 -16.41
C ASP A 208 3.41 52.32 -15.98
N ALA A 209 3.51 52.87 -14.77
CA ALA A 209 4.74 53.47 -14.25
C ALA A 209 5.71 52.37 -13.79
N ILE A 210 6.88 52.30 -14.44
CA ILE A 210 7.96 51.38 -14.10
C ILE A 210 9.15 52.21 -13.62
N CYS A 211 9.49 52.09 -12.34
CA CYS A 211 10.74 52.61 -11.82
C CYS A 211 11.84 51.56 -12.02
N LEU A 212 12.80 51.84 -12.91
CA LEU A 212 13.96 51.00 -13.13
C LEU A 212 15.09 51.38 -12.19
N LEU A 213 15.63 50.40 -11.47
CA LEU A 213 16.84 50.54 -10.67
C LEU A 213 18.02 50.02 -11.48
N ASP A 214 18.95 50.89 -11.88
CA ASP A 214 20.17 50.51 -12.62
C ASP A 214 21.40 50.37 -11.72
N ARG A 215 21.28 50.76 -10.45
CA ARG A 215 22.31 50.74 -9.41
C ARG A 215 21.67 50.55 -8.04
N ASP A 216 22.50 50.19 -7.05
CA ASP A 216 22.10 50.04 -5.64
C ASP A 216 21.42 51.31 -5.10
N MET A 217 20.30 51.12 -4.42
CA MET A 217 19.52 52.18 -3.80
C MET A 217 19.69 52.15 -2.27
N THR A 218 19.95 53.31 -1.67
CA THR A 218 19.86 53.49 -0.21
C THR A 218 18.55 54.19 0.16
N LEU A 219 17.63 53.46 0.76
CA LEU A 219 16.31 53.92 1.17
C LEU A 219 16.28 54.34 2.65
N SER A 220 16.06 55.63 2.90
CA SER A 220 15.90 56.23 4.23
C SER A 220 14.44 56.45 4.63
N GLY A 221 13.56 56.66 3.66
CA GLY A 221 12.13 56.89 3.88
C GLY A 221 11.25 55.82 3.24
N THR A 222 10.23 56.21 2.47
CA THR A 222 9.22 55.28 1.94
C THR A 222 9.21 55.25 0.41
N VAL A 223 9.17 54.06 -0.19
CA VAL A 223 8.74 53.87 -1.59
C VAL A 223 7.27 53.49 -1.58
N GLN A 224 6.40 54.24 -2.27
CA GLN A 224 4.98 53.93 -2.42
C GLN A 224 4.69 53.54 -3.86
N LEU A 225 4.23 52.30 -4.07
CA LEU A 225 3.82 51.79 -5.38
C LEU A 225 2.29 51.80 -5.44
N ARG A 226 1.71 52.70 -6.22
CA ARG A 226 0.26 52.78 -6.48
C ARG A 226 -0.22 51.66 -7.40
N PRO A 227 -1.54 51.47 -7.55
CA PRO A 227 -2.05 50.49 -8.50
C PRO A 227 -1.43 50.61 -9.90
N GLY A 228 -0.93 49.48 -10.41
CA GLY A 228 -0.19 49.27 -11.67
C GLY A 228 1.28 49.72 -11.68
N ALA A 229 1.77 50.32 -10.58
CA ALA A 229 3.17 50.69 -10.46
C ALA A 229 4.08 49.48 -10.25
N ILE A 230 5.23 49.48 -10.95
CA ILE A 230 6.24 48.43 -10.83
C ILE A 230 7.58 49.04 -10.42
N LEU A 231 8.21 48.44 -9.40
CA LEU A 231 9.63 48.63 -9.12
C LEU A 231 10.41 47.46 -9.73
N SER A 232 11.36 47.72 -10.62
CA SER A 232 12.12 46.66 -11.29
C SER A 232 13.62 46.97 -11.30
N PRO A 233 14.49 46.01 -10.98
CA PRO A 233 15.90 46.16 -11.28
C PRO A 233 16.15 46.02 -12.80
N ALA A 234 17.12 46.76 -13.32
CA ALA A 234 17.63 46.63 -14.69
C ALA A 234 18.69 45.52 -14.79
N ASP A 235 19.53 45.38 -13.76
CA ASP A 235 20.59 44.37 -13.60
C ASP A 235 20.59 43.81 -12.15
N ASP A 236 21.72 43.32 -11.63
CA ASP A 236 21.84 42.97 -10.22
C ASP A 236 21.91 44.23 -9.35
N VAL A 237 20.92 44.42 -8.48
CA VAL A 237 20.75 45.65 -7.68
C VAL A 237 20.34 45.33 -6.25
N GLY A 238 20.88 46.06 -5.28
CA GLY A 238 20.49 46.06 -3.88
C GLY A 238 19.63 47.25 -3.47
N ILE A 239 18.67 47.03 -2.57
CA ILE A 239 18.00 48.08 -1.80
C ILE A 239 18.43 47.93 -0.35
N SER A 240 19.05 48.97 0.21
CA SER A 240 19.56 48.98 1.59
C SER A 240 19.05 50.17 2.39
N GLY A 241 19.26 50.21 3.70
CA GLY A 241 18.85 51.31 4.57
C GLY A 241 17.85 50.89 5.66
N LEU A 242 17.05 51.84 6.14
CA LEU A 242 16.06 51.64 7.22
C LEU A 242 14.65 52.10 6.82
N GLY A 243 14.43 52.28 5.50
CA GLY A 243 13.16 52.71 4.95
C GLY A 243 12.14 51.58 4.78
N SER A 244 11.08 51.85 4.02
CA SER A 244 10.02 50.88 3.76
C SER A 244 9.48 50.96 2.32
N ILE A 245 8.97 49.85 1.80
CA ILE A 245 8.31 49.78 0.49
C ILE A 245 6.85 49.41 0.74
N GLN A 246 5.94 50.33 0.45
CA GLN A 246 4.51 50.14 0.57
C GLN A 246 3.91 49.80 -0.80
N LEU A 247 3.32 48.63 -0.91
CA LEU A 247 2.51 48.18 -2.04
C LEU A 247 1.06 48.60 -1.81
N ILE A 248 0.50 49.40 -2.70
CA ILE A 248 -0.87 49.92 -2.60
C ILE A 248 -1.73 49.25 -3.67
N GLY A 249 -2.47 48.23 -3.25
CA GLY A 249 -3.40 47.49 -4.10
C GLY A 249 -4.64 48.30 -4.49
N ASP A 250 -5.31 47.88 -5.56
CA ASP A 250 -6.67 48.33 -5.91
C ASP A 250 -7.70 47.53 -5.08
N ASP A 251 -8.76 48.20 -4.62
CA ASP A 251 -9.89 47.58 -3.92
C ASP A 251 -10.56 46.47 -4.74
N ILE A 252 -10.46 46.52 -6.08
CA ILE A 252 -11.12 45.58 -7.00
C ILE A 252 -10.21 44.39 -7.37
N ALA A 253 -8.89 44.59 -7.44
CA ALA A 253 -7.93 43.60 -7.94
C ALA A 253 -6.55 43.73 -7.27
N PRO A 254 -6.45 43.47 -5.95
CA PRO A 254 -5.26 43.81 -5.15
C PRO A 254 -3.96 43.14 -5.60
N ILE A 255 -4.04 42.01 -6.32
CA ILE A 255 -2.89 41.19 -6.74
C ILE A 255 -2.30 41.53 -8.13
N ASN A 256 -2.96 42.38 -8.93
CA ASN A 256 -2.51 42.67 -10.30
C ASN A 256 -2.11 44.13 -10.52
N THR A 257 -2.00 44.89 -9.45
CA THR A 257 -1.86 46.34 -9.56
C THR A 257 -0.44 46.76 -9.18
N SER A 258 -0.07 46.89 -7.91
CA SER A 258 1.30 47.30 -7.56
C SER A 258 2.23 46.11 -7.34
N GLY A 259 3.51 46.22 -7.69
CA GLY A 259 4.45 45.16 -7.34
C GLY A 259 5.92 45.43 -7.58
N ILE A 260 6.73 44.51 -7.08
CA ILE A 260 8.16 44.42 -7.38
C ILE A 260 8.32 43.31 -8.41
N ARG A 261 8.95 43.60 -9.56
CA ARG A 261 9.17 42.60 -10.63
C ARG A 261 10.58 42.67 -11.15
N THR A 262 11.23 41.55 -11.41
CA THR A 262 12.42 41.55 -12.27
C THR A 262 12.00 41.33 -13.73
N ILE A 263 12.25 42.33 -14.59
CA ILE A 263 11.90 42.24 -16.02
C ILE A 263 13.02 41.49 -16.80
N GLY A 264 14.26 41.60 -16.33
CA GLY A 264 15.45 40.93 -16.88
C GLY A 264 15.89 39.70 -16.09
N LYS A 265 17.15 39.29 -16.31
CA LYS A 265 17.81 38.20 -15.55
C LYS A 265 18.48 38.68 -14.25
N GLY A 266 18.38 39.98 -13.95
CA GLY A 266 18.98 40.58 -12.78
C GLY A 266 18.35 40.14 -11.47
N THR A 267 19.13 40.23 -10.40
CA THR A 267 18.73 39.90 -9.03
C THR A 267 18.44 41.17 -8.25
N LEU A 268 17.26 41.27 -7.62
CA LEU A 268 17.01 42.31 -6.62
C LEU A 268 17.33 41.78 -5.22
N THR A 269 18.25 42.43 -4.50
CA THR A 269 18.54 42.10 -3.10
C THR A 269 17.95 43.15 -2.16
N ILE A 270 16.99 42.77 -1.33
CA ILE A 270 16.40 43.64 -0.29
C ILE A 270 17.18 43.39 1.00
N ALA A 271 17.99 44.35 1.43
CA ALA A 271 18.84 44.21 2.60
C ALA A 271 18.03 44.23 3.92
N PRO A 272 18.60 43.75 5.04
CA PRO A 272 17.94 43.82 6.34
C PRO A 272 17.56 45.25 6.72
N GLY A 273 16.40 45.43 7.34
CA GLY A 273 15.92 46.72 7.83
C GLY A 273 14.91 47.42 6.91
N ILE A 274 14.71 46.91 5.69
CA ILE A 274 13.69 47.42 4.75
C ILE A 274 12.37 46.68 4.95
N ASP A 275 11.33 47.34 5.43
CA ASP A 275 10.00 46.72 5.61
C ASP A 275 9.19 46.81 4.30
N VAL A 276 8.81 45.67 3.71
CA VAL A 276 7.97 45.63 2.51
C VAL A 276 6.56 45.22 2.92
N PHE A 277 5.56 46.06 2.68
CA PHE A 277 4.21 45.80 3.19
C PHE A 277 3.07 46.29 2.31
N GLY A 278 1.85 45.77 2.56
CA GLY A 278 0.60 46.20 1.92
C GLY A 278 0.01 45.16 0.96
N SER A 279 -0.46 45.59 -0.21
CA SER A 279 -1.16 44.77 -1.20
C SER A 279 -0.51 44.85 -2.57
N GLY A 280 -0.23 43.71 -3.20
CA GLY A 280 0.41 43.68 -4.51
C GLY A 280 1.02 42.32 -4.87
N PHE A 281 2.09 42.34 -5.65
CA PHE A 281 2.86 41.15 -5.99
C PHE A 281 4.37 41.36 -5.86
N ILE A 282 5.09 40.26 -5.63
CA ILE A 282 6.56 40.19 -5.66
C ILE A 282 6.92 39.07 -6.63
N ASP A 283 7.54 39.44 -7.74
CA ASP A 283 7.70 38.60 -8.92
C ASP A 283 9.16 38.53 -9.36
N GLY A 284 9.80 37.40 -9.06
CA GLY A 284 11.15 37.10 -9.50
C GLY A 284 11.30 36.93 -11.01
N GLY A 285 10.22 36.97 -11.80
CA GLY A 285 10.26 37.05 -13.26
C GLY A 285 11.24 36.06 -13.92
N ASN A 286 12.17 36.59 -14.71
CA ASN A 286 13.28 35.83 -15.30
C ASN A 286 14.58 35.88 -14.47
N GLY A 287 14.57 36.64 -13.37
CA GLY A 287 15.69 36.85 -12.47
C GLY A 287 15.44 36.20 -11.11
N ALA A 288 15.78 36.91 -10.03
CA ALA A 288 15.49 36.50 -8.67
C ALA A 288 15.28 37.69 -7.73
N ILE A 289 14.51 37.50 -6.67
CA ILE A 289 14.41 38.45 -5.56
C ILE A 289 14.94 37.77 -4.30
N ILE A 290 16.01 38.32 -3.73
CA ILE A 290 16.63 37.87 -2.47
C ILE A 290 16.19 38.83 -1.38
N ASN A 291 15.38 38.36 -0.44
CA ASN A 291 14.87 39.12 0.68
C ASN A 291 15.68 38.79 1.95
N HIS A 292 16.43 39.75 2.49
CA HIS A 292 17.04 39.62 3.81
C HIS A 292 16.26 40.37 4.90
N SER A 293 15.00 40.72 4.63
CA SER A 293 14.15 41.54 5.49
C SER A 293 12.77 40.88 5.71
N VAL A 294 11.78 41.70 6.10
CA VAL A 294 10.40 41.31 6.33
C VAL A 294 9.53 41.78 5.16
N ILE A 295 8.83 40.84 4.53
CA ILE A 295 7.72 41.09 3.63
C ILE A 295 6.43 40.73 4.37
N ARG A 296 5.48 41.67 4.52
CA ARG A 296 4.27 41.42 5.31
C ARG A 296 2.99 42.05 4.78
N THR A 297 1.88 41.38 5.01
CA THR A 297 0.56 42.05 4.98
C THR A 297 0.35 42.81 6.30
N VAL A 298 -0.61 43.76 6.37
CA VAL A 298 -0.84 44.55 7.60
C VAL A 298 -2.32 44.58 7.99
N THR A 299 -3.21 44.56 7.01
CA THR A 299 -4.66 44.63 7.19
C THR A 299 -5.34 43.38 6.63
N SER A 300 -6.58 43.11 7.04
CA SER A 300 -7.34 41.95 6.54
C SER A 300 -7.72 42.02 5.05
N ALA A 301 -7.65 43.21 4.47
CA ALA A 301 -7.83 43.40 3.02
C ALA A 301 -6.53 43.14 2.25
N ASP A 302 -5.38 43.11 2.94
CA ASP A 302 -4.09 43.04 2.27
C ASP A 302 -3.86 41.67 1.64
N THR A 303 -3.35 41.67 0.42
CA THR A 303 -2.92 40.45 -0.27
C THR A 303 -1.61 40.67 -0.98
N ILE A 304 -0.58 39.88 -0.65
CA ILE A 304 0.71 39.85 -1.38
C ILE A 304 0.80 38.51 -2.11
N GLU A 305 0.98 38.54 -3.42
CA GLU A 305 1.25 37.33 -4.22
C GLU A 305 2.72 37.18 -4.58
N LEU A 306 3.32 36.03 -4.26
CA LEU A 306 4.69 35.66 -4.59
C LEU A 306 4.73 34.86 -5.89
N ARG A 307 5.59 35.27 -6.83
CA ARG A 307 5.72 34.70 -8.18
C ARG A 307 7.19 34.59 -8.56
N GLY A 308 7.55 33.64 -9.42
CA GLY A 308 8.93 33.43 -9.84
C GLY A 308 9.86 33.10 -8.66
N ARG A 309 11.16 33.30 -8.85
CA ARG A 309 12.17 32.96 -7.84
C ARG A 309 12.28 34.06 -6.77
N VAL A 310 11.78 33.78 -5.57
CA VAL A 310 11.74 34.73 -4.44
C VAL A 310 12.23 34.01 -3.19
N GLY A 311 13.35 34.41 -2.61
CA GLY A 311 13.97 33.67 -1.52
C GLY A 311 14.45 34.52 -0.37
N ASP A 312 14.88 33.82 0.67
CA ASP A 312 15.44 34.29 1.92
C ASP A 312 14.47 35.17 2.76
N GLY A 313 14.82 35.38 4.02
CA GLY A 313 14.11 36.33 4.88
C GLY A 313 12.74 35.84 5.38
N SER A 314 11.96 36.78 5.90
CA SER A 314 10.66 36.50 6.54
C SER A 314 9.49 36.97 5.69
N PHE A 315 8.51 36.09 5.52
CA PHE A 315 7.24 36.37 4.84
C PHE A 315 6.09 36.18 5.84
N LEU A 316 5.46 37.28 6.20
CA LEU A 316 4.49 37.35 7.28
C LEU A 316 3.08 37.68 6.75
N ALA A 317 2.16 36.74 6.89
CA ALA A 317 0.73 37.03 6.75
C ALA A 317 0.21 37.63 8.08
N ASP A 318 0.36 38.94 8.27
CA ASP A 318 -0.14 39.65 9.45
C ASP A 318 -1.51 40.28 9.14
N SER A 319 -2.56 39.67 9.69
CA SER A 319 -3.99 39.97 9.42
C SER A 319 -4.48 39.72 7.99
N GLY A 320 -3.62 39.84 6.97
CA GLY A 320 -3.95 39.68 5.54
C GLY A 320 -3.58 38.32 4.96
N THR A 321 -3.50 38.24 3.63
CA THR A 321 -3.22 37.00 2.88
C THR A 321 -1.88 37.04 2.17
N LEU A 322 -1.02 36.06 2.41
CA LEU A 322 0.15 35.78 1.58
C LEU A 322 -0.19 34.64 0.62
N SER A 323 -0.14 34.89 -0.69
CA SER A 323 -0.45 33.91 -1.72
C SER A 323 0.83 33.48 -2.44
N ILE A 324 1.14 32.19 -2.50
CA ILE A 324 2.24 31.63 -3.28
C ILE A 324 1.66 31.07 -4.58
N SER A 325 2.11 31.61 -5.72
CA SER A 325 1.58 31.25 -7.04
C SER A 325 2.23 29.98 -7.62
N ASN A 326 1.64 29.44 -8.69
CA ASN A 326 2.12 28.21 -9.34
C ASN A 326 3.51 28.34 -9.99
N SER A 327 3.95 29.56 -10.29
CA SER A 327 5.28 29.83 -10.86
C SER A 327 6.32 30.17 -9.80
N ALA A 328 5.95 30.12 -8.51
CA ALA A 328 6.83 30.52 -7.44
C ALA A 328 7.89 29.43 -7.14
N GLU A 329 9.13 29.87 -6.96
CA GLU A 329 10.24 29.09 -6.39
C GLU A 329 10.69 29.84 -5.12
N LEU A 330 10.20 29.43 -3.95
CA LEU A 330 10.59 30.02 -2.68
C LEU A 330 11.80 29.32 -2.10
N VAL A 331 12.90 30.05 -1.89
CA VAL A 331 14.16 29.50 -1.38
C VAL A 331 14.42 30.01 0.04
N ASN A 332 14.73 29.15 1.01
CA ASN A 332 15.07 29.50 2.40
C ASN A 332 14.06 30.45 3.09
N ALA A 333 12.78 30.39 2.72
CA ALA A 333 11.76 31.30 3.24
C ALA A 333 11.33 30.94 4.67
N TYR A 334 11.26 31.94 5.55
CA TYR A 334 10.59 31.83 6.86
C TYR A 334 9.14 32.32 6.73
N LEU A 335 8.18 31.39 6.78
CA LEU A 335 6.75 31.63 6.60
C LEU A 335 6.04 31.71 7.95
N GLN A 336 5.32 32.81 8.21
CA GLN A 336 4.58 32.99 9.45
C GLN A 336 3.22 33.64 9.19
N ALA A 337 2.18 33.18 9.89
CA ALA A 337 0.88 33.86 9.95
C ALA A 337 0.61 34.37 11.37
N THR A 338 0.16 35.61 11.49
CA THR A 338 -0.20 36.25 12.77
C THR A 338 -1.51 37.02 12.66
N ASN A 339 -2.16 37.28 13.80
CA ASN A 339 -3.35 38.12 13.89
C ASN A 339 -4.50 37.72 12.93
N GLY A 340 -4.64 36.42 12.64
CA GLY A 340 -5.67 35.89 11.74
C GLY A 340 -5.32 35.95 10.26
N GLY A 341 -4.07 36.28 9.90
CA GLY A 341 -3.60 36.19 8.52
C GLY A 341 -3.53 34.75 8.01
N SER A 342 -3.46 34.60 6.70
CA SER A 342 -3.49 33.30 6.01
C SER A 342 -2.37 33.19 4.98
N ILE A 343 -1.74 32.02 4.90
CA ILE A 343 -0.79 31.69 3.82
C ILE A 343 -1.46 30.65 2.92
N ILE A 344 -1.68 31.03 1.65
CA ILE A 344 -2.30 30.18 0.64
C ILE A 344 -1.25 29.79 -0.38
N VAL A 345 -1.07 28.50 -0.62
CA VAL A 345 -0.14 27.96 -1.61
C VAL A 345 -0.95 27.37 -2.76
N LYS A 346 -0.86 27.98 -3.94
CA LYS A 346 -1.58 27.54 -5.14
C LYS A 346 -0.78 26.52 -5.95
N GLY A 347 0.54 26.51 -5.82
CA GLY A 347 1.47 25.64 -6.57
C GLY A 347 2.93 26.07 -6.33
N GLY A 348 3.85 25.53 -7.13
CA GLY A 348 5.26 25.95 -7.17
C GLY A 348 6.22 25.03 -6.41
N GLU A 349 7.40 25.54 -6.09
CA GLU A 349 8.44 24.81 -5.34
C GLU A 349 8.87 25.59 -4.09
N LEU A 350 8.93 24.91 -2.94
CA LEU A 350 9.47 25.44 -1.69
C LEU A 350 10.78 24.70 -1.36
N ILE A 351 11.89 25.41 -1.42
CA ILE A 351 13.25 24.91 -1.20
C ILE A 351 13.74 25.36 0.17
N ASN A 352 14.00 24.43 1.08
CA ASN A 352 14.37 24.69 2.48
C ASN A 352 13.44 25.65 3.26
N PRO A 353 12.10 25.53 3.16
CA PRO A 353 11.20 26.43 3.88
C PRO A 353 11.23 26.16 5.40
N THR A 354 10.97 27.20 6.17
CA THR A 354 10.65 27.10 7.61
C THR A 354 9.27 27.67 7.85
N VAL A 355 8.34 26.85 8.32
CA VAL A 355 6.98 27.25 8.72
C VAL A 355 6.96 27.44 10.22
N ALA A 356 6.62 28.65 10.66
CA ALA A 356 6.59 29.04 12.06
C ALA A 356 5.48 28.33 12.86
N PRO A 357 5.60 28.25 14.20
CA PRO A 357 4.55 27.66 15.04
C PRO A 357 3.23 28.42 14.90
N GLY A 358 2.11 27.69 14.89
CA GLY A 358 0.77 28.27 14.76
C GLY A 358 0.43 28.83 13.37
N THR A 359 1.28 28.58 12.37
CA THR A 359 1.03 28.96 10.98
C THR A 359 0.44 27.78 10.20
N ASN A 360 -0.67 28.01 9.52
CA ASN A 360 -1.25 27.03 8.61
C ASN A 360 -0.90 27.39 7.17
N LEU A 361 -0.31 26.45 6.43
CA LEU A 361 -0.18 26.55 4.98
C LEU A 361 -1.41 25.90 4.34
N LEU A 362 -2.25 26.71 3.70
CA LEU A 362 -3.44 26.22 3.01
C LEU A 362 -3.12 25.93 1.55
N LEU A 363 -3.19 24.66 1.16
CA LEU A 363 -2.93 24.21 -0.20
C LEU A 363 -4.27 24.09 -0.93
N SER A 364 -4.47 24.96 -1.92
CA SER A 364 -5.78 25.15 -2.57
C SER A 364 -5.71 25.06 -4.11
N GLY A 365 -4.74 24.32 -4.66
CA GLY A 365 -4.42 24.43 -6.10
C GLY A 365 -3.78 23.18 -6.71
N ASN A 366 -2.71 23.40 -7.48
CA ASN A 366 -1.96 22.39 -8.20
C ASN A 366 -0.93 21.69 -7.30
N THR A 367 -0.03 20.92 -7.89
CA THR A 367 1.13 20.32 -7.21
C THR A 367 2.06 21.37 -6.61
N ILE A 368 2.48 21.14 -5.37
CA ILE A 368 3.54 21.88 -4.67
C ILE A 368 4.68 20.92 -4.42
N THR A 369 5.88 21.33 -4.79
CA THR A 369 7.09 20.53 -4.56
C THR A 369 7.83 21.03 -3.33
N LEU A 370 8.15 20.15 -2.40
CA LEU A 370 9.03 20.41 -1.27
C LEU A 370 10.41 19.82 -1.54
N THR A 371 11.45 20.64 -1.42
CA THR A 371 12.85 20.25 -1.68
C THR A 371 13.75 20.65 -0.53
N GLY A 372 14.72 19.80 -0.18
CA GLY A 372 15.75 20.10 0.83
C GLY A 372 15.31 19.92 2.28
N ARG A 373 15.74 20.82 3.18
CA ARG A 373 15.43 20.76 4.62
C ARG A 373 14.17 21.55 4.94
N VAL A 374 13.06 20.86 5.13
CA VAL A 374 11.76 21.49 5.42
C VAL A 374 11.54 21.46 6.94
N THR A 375 11.41 22.63 7.56
CA THR A 375 11.08 22.73 8.99
C THR A 375 9.61 23.11 9.16
N LEU A 376 8.79 22.19 9.68
CA LEU A 376 7.35 22.35 9.88
C LEU A 376 7.03 22.43 11.38
N GLN A 377 6.82 23.64 11.90
CA GLN A 377 6.33 23.85 13.28
C GLN A 377 4.83 24.19 13.33
N GLY A 378 4.21 24.42 12.17
CA GLY A 378 2.77 24.58 11.99
C GLY A 378 2.20 23.56 11.01
N ASP A 379 0.92 23.69 10.67
CA ASP A 379 0.19 22.70 9.89
C ASP A 379 0.27 22.96 8.39
N ILE A 380 0.27 21.90 7.59
CA ILE A 380 -0.01 21.92 6.16
C ILE A 380 -1.42 21.35 5.98
N ILE A 381 -2.33 22.14 5.42
CA ILE A 381 -3.71 21.74 5.14
C ILE A 381 -3.86 21.58 3.64
N LEU A 382 -4.05 20.35 3.18
CA LEU A 382 -4.30 20.02 1.78
C LEU A 382 -5.79 19.90 1.54
N ASP A 383 -6.40 20.94 0.98
CA ASP A 383 -7.79 20.88 0.53
C ASP A 383 -7.87 20.32 -0.90
N ARG A 384 -6.91 20.69 -1.77
CA ARG A 384 -6.79 20.22 -3.16
C ARG A 384 -5.33 20.21 -3.63
N GLY A 385 -5.03 19.26 -4.51
CA GLY A 385 -3.74 19.18 -5.21
C GLY A 385 -2.78 18.19 -4.57
N ASP A 386 -1.55 18.16 -5.09
CA ASP A 386 -0.53 17.21 -4.66
C ASP A 386 0.57 17.92 -3.86
N LEU A 387 1.06 17.29 -2.80
CA LEU A 387 2.31 17.67 -2.14
C LEU A 387 3.38 16.66 -2.54
N ASN A 388 4.28 17.09 -3.41
CA ASN A 388 5.35 16.28 -3.99
C ASN A 388 6.65 16.47 -3.21
N PHE A 389 7.27 15.37 -2.80
CA PHE A 389 8.51 15.33 -2.04
C PHE A 389 9.64 14.93 -2.99
N ASN A 390 10.35 15.92 -3.51
CA ASN A 390 11.47 15.69 -4.40
C ASN A 390 12.76 15.49 -3.59
N SER A 391 13.51 14.43 -3.87
CA SER A 391 14.84 14.13 -3.27
C SER A 391 14.87 13.84 -1.76
N THR A 392 13.90 13.10 -1.20
CA THR A 392 13.82 12.74 0.25
C THR A 392 14.10 13.96 1.14
N PRO A 393 13.23 14.98 1.14
CA PRO A 393 13.46 16.15 1.97
C PRO A 393 13.51 15.75 3.44
N LEU A 394 14.42 16.39 4.18
CA LEU A 394 14.56 16.16 5.61
C LEU A 394 13.49 16.97 6.33
N LEU A 395 12.32 16.38 6.54
CA LEU A 395 11.28 16.95 7.37
C LEU A 395 11.74 17.03 8.84
N LYS A 396 11.49 18.14 9.50
CA LYS A 396 11.70 18.34 10.95
C LYS A 396 10.60 19.19 11.56
N GLY A 397 10.29 18.98 12.83
CA GLY A 397 9.40 19.84 13.60
C GLY A 397 8.26 19.06 14.25
N THR A 398 7.16 19.77 14.56
CA THR A 398 6.02 19.25 15.34
C THR A 398 4.67 19.52 14.65
N GLY A 399 4.70 19.91 13.38
CA GLY A 399 3.50 20.25 12.62
C GLY A 399 2.70 19.03 12.17
N ARG A 400 1.49 19.26 11.65
CA ARG A 400 0.63 18.22 11.10
C ARG A 400 0.39 18.42 9.60
N ILE A 401 0.25 17.33 8.86
CA ILE A 401 -0.21 17.33 7.47
C ILE A 401 -1.66 16.83 7.46
N LEU A 402 -2.61 17.73 7.26
CA LEU A 402 -4.04 17.44 7.20
C LEU A 402 -4.48 17.28 5.74
N MET A 403 -4.83 16.07 5.34
CA MET A 403 -5.35 15.72 4.01
C MET A 403 -6.89 15.85 3.99
N ASN A 404 -7.39 17.06 3.76
CA ASN A 404 -8.81 17.41 3.81
C ASN A 404 -9.51 17.21 2.45
N SER A 405 -9.38 16.00 1.92
CA SER A 405 -9.93 15.64 0.60
C SER A 405 -11.47 15.64 0.57
N THR A 406 -12.06 16.17 -0.52
CA THR A 406 -13.52 16.10 -0.76
C THR A 406 -13.91 15.01 -1.76
N ALA A 407 -12.94 14.42 -2.46
CA ALA A 407 -13.12 13.27 -3.35
C ALA A 407 -11.85 12.39 -3.36
N ALA A 408 -12.02 11.06 -3.49
CA ALA A 408 -10.89 10.14 -3.55
C ALA A 408 -9.86 10.58 -4.62
N ARG A 409 -8.57 10.67 -4.22
CA ARG A 409 -7.42 11.12 -5.03
C ARG A 409 -7.37 12.62 -5.37
N GLU A 410 -8.20 13.47 -4.77
CA GLU A 410 -8.09 14.93 -4.92
C GLU A 410 -6.86 15.51 -4.20
N VAL A 411 -6.40 14.82 -3.16
CA VAL A 411 -5.26 15.19 -2.32
C VAL A 411 -4.27 14.04 -2.29
N ARG A 412 -3.01 14.31 -2.64
CA ARG A 412 -1.96 13.29 -2.66
C ARG A 412 -0.66 13.75 -2.02
N LEU A 413 0.00 12.85 -1.29
CA LEU A 413 1.40 12.98 -0.92
C LEU A 413 2.20 12.08 -1.87
N ILE A 414 3.10 12.65 -2.66
CA ILE A 414 3.78 11.89 -3.72
C ILE A 414 5.30 11.96 -3.54
N GLY A 415 6.00 10.87 -3.82
CA GLY A 415 7.47 10.83 -3.89
C GLY A 415 8.12 10.18 -2.68
N ALA A 416 9.43 10.39 -2.53
CA ALA A 416 10.19 9.78 -1.43
C ALA A 416 10.22 10.73 -0.23
N MET A 417 9.76 10.27 0.94
CA MET A 417 9.60 11.09 2.14
C MET A 417 9.95 10.33 3.42
N GLY A 418 10.48 11.07 4.41
CA GLY A 418 10.62 10.60 5.79
C GLY A 418 9.71 11.41 6.70
N ILE A 419 8.81 10.76 7.43
CA ILE A 419 7.88 11.39 8.38
C ILE A 419 8.46 11.19 9.81
N PRO A 420 9.11 12.21 10.39
CA PRO A 420 9.75 12.09 11.69
C PRO A 420 8.71 12.03 12.83
N PRO A 421 9.08 11.56 14.04
CA PRO A 421 8.15 11.35 15.17
C PRO A 421 7.36 12.58 15.63
N GLY A 422 7.79 13.79 15.28
CA GLY A 422 7.09 15.02 15.62
C GLY A 422 5.99 15.41 14.62
N ILE A 423 5.98 14.84 13.42
CA ILE A 423 5.03 15.21 12.37
C ILE A 423 4.00 14.13 12.17
N THR A 424 2.72 14.46 12.21
CA THR A 424 1.62 13.51 11.96
C THR A 424 0.96 13.78 10.62
N VAL A 425 0.40 12.74 10.00
CA VAL A 425 -0.44 12.87 8.80
C VAL A 425 -1.83 12.36 9.13
N GLU A 426 -2.88 13.09 8.79
CA GLU A 426 -4.25 12.64 9.01
C GLU A 426 -5.21 13.04 7.88
N GLY A 427 -6.28 12.28 7.66
CA GLY A 427 -7.36 12.63 6.73
C GLY A 427 -7.71 11.53 5.73
N ALA A 428 -7.98 11.94 4.48
CA ALA A 428 -8.26 11.05 3.35
C ALA A 428 -7.53 11.52 2.08
N GLY A 429 -7.32 10.60 1.14
CA GLY A 429 -6.57 10.85 -0.08
C GLY A 429 -5.66 9.67 -0.42
N GLU A 430 -4.47 9.96 -0.95
CA GLU A 430 -3.50 8.95 -1.37
C GLU A 430 -2.09 9.37 -0.94
N ILE A 431 -1.32 8.44 -0.36
CA ILE A 431 0.10 8.58 -0.08
C ILE A 431 0.81 7.59 -1.01
N ASP A 432 1.47 8.10 -2.04
CA ASP A 432 2.06 7.33 -3.15
C ASP A 432 3.57 7.57 -3.23
N GLY A 433 4.37 6.58 -2.89
CA GLY A 433 5.82 6.67 -3.04
C GLY A 433 6.63 5.82 -2.08
N ILE A 434 7.81 6.30 -1.68
CA ILE A 434 8.70 5.62 -0.72
C ILE A 434 8.64 6.40 0.60
N VAL A 435 7.95 5.86 1.59
CA VAL A 435 7.64 6.51 2.85
C VAL A 435 8.37 5.81 4.00
N GLY A 436 9.35 6.48 4.60
CA GLY A 436 9.87 6.11 5.91
C GLY A 436 9.04 6.81 6.99
N ASN A 437 8.20 6.07 7.71
CA ASN A 437 7.34 6.60 8.75
C ASN A 437 7.91 6.30 10.14
N ASP A 438 8.38 7.31 10.85
CA ASP A 438 8.77 7.23 12.27
C ASP A 438 7.66 7.82 13.18
N SER A 439 6.44 7.96 12.67
CA SER A 439 5.35 8.70 13.30
C SER A 439 3.99 8.01 13.14
N VAL A 440 2.90 8.78 13.26
CA VAL A 440 1.52 8.33 13.12
C VAL A 440 0.89 8.87 11.84
N ILE A 441 0.35 7.96 11.03
CA ILE A 441 -0.51 8.26 9.87
C ILE A 441 -1.93 7.78 10.20
N THR A 442 -2.90 8.69 10.25
CA THR A 442 -4.28 8.38 10.66
C THR A 442 -5.27 8.60 9.51
N ALA A 443 -5.94 7.54 9.06
CA ALA A 443 -7.19 7.68 8.32
C ALA A 443 -8.31 7.97 9.32
N ASN A 444 -8.91 9.17 9.28
CA ASN A 444 -9.99 9.58 10.18
C ASN A 444 -11.20 10.19 9.45
N ASN A 445 -11.26 10.05 8.12
CA ASN A 445 -12.39 10.48 7.32
C ASN A 445 -13.40 9.32 7.17
N PRO A 446 -14.65 9.46 7.64
CA PRO A 446 -15.62 8.37 7.63
C PRO A 446 -16.22 8.08 6.23
N THR A 447 -16.03 8.97 5.25
CA THR A 447 -16.66 8.84 3.92
C THR A 447 -15.68 8.51 2.81
N LEU A 448 -14.41 8.87 2.96
CA LEU A 448 -13.37 8.69 1.94
C LEU A 448 -12.17 7.92 2.50
N PRO A 449 -11.56 7.02 1.70
CA PRO A 449 -10.40 6.26 2.16
C PRO A 449 -9.12 7.11 2.20
N LEU A 450 -8.21 6.75 3.11
CA LEU A 450 -6.78 7.03 2.95
C LEU A 450 -6.12 5.83 2.28
N THR A 451 -5.53 6.03 1.11
CA THR A 451 -4.85 4.98 0.34
C THR A 451 -3.34 5.10 0.52
N LEU A 452 -2.68 4.03 0.94
CA LEU A 452 -1.23 3.91 1.01
C LEU A 452 -0.78 3.06 -0.18
N ASP A 453 -0.05 3.66 -1.11
CA ASP A 453 0.47 3.03 -2.32
C ASP A 453 2.00 3.21 -2.37
N GLY A 454 2.72 2.21 -2.90
CA GLY A 454 4.18 2.20 -2.96
C GLY A 454 4.86 1.43 -1.83
N ILE A 455 5.96 1.96 -1.29
CA ILE A 455 6.78 1.33 -0.23
C ILE A 455 6.64 2.15 1.05
N HIS A 456 6.13 1.53 2.12
CA HIS A 456 5.92 2.16 3.42
C HIS A 456 6.72 1.39 4.49
N ASP A 457 7.59 2.05 5.23
CA ASP A 457 8.49 1.44 6.22
C ASP A 457 8.36 2.13 7.58
N GLY A 458 8.07 1.37 8.64
CA GLY A 458 8.02 1.85 10.03
C GLY A 458 6.68 2.49 10.46
N GLY A 459 6.63 2.88 11.73
CA GLY A 459 5.63 3.77 12.29
C GLY A 459 4.26 3.13 12.54
N LEU A 460 3.30 3.96 12.93
CA LEU A 460 1.93 3.56 13.25
C LEU A 460 0.95 4.10 12.19
N TYR A 461 0.12 3.22 11.65
CA TYR A 461 -0.95 3.54 10.71
C TYR A 461 -2.29 3.21 11.38
N VAL A 462 -3.17 4.21 11.56
CA VAL A 462 -4.44 4.03 12.26
C VAL A 462 -5.61 4.30 11.34
N ALA A 463 -6.53 3.34 11.19
CA ALA A 463 -7.84 3.56 10.58
C ALA A 463 -8.86 3.84 11.68
N GLU A 464 -9.00 5.11 12.08
CA GLU A 464 -9.84 5.58 13.18
C GLU A 464 -11.26 5.88 12.69
N ASN A 465 -12.19 4.94 12.89
CA ASN A 465 -13.59 5.03 12.40
C ASN A 465 -13.69 5.40 10.90
N ALA A 466 -12.68 5.04 10.12
CA ALA A 466 -12.50 5.41 8.72
C ALA A 466 -12.00 4.22 7.90
N LEU A 467 -11.86 4.41 6.59
CA LEU A 467 -11.32 3.40 5.68
C LEU A 467 -9.85 3.70 5.34
N MET A 468 -8.97 2.72 5.52
CA MET A 468 -7.60 2.74 5.03
C MET A 468 -7.42 1.65 3.97
N ARG A 469 -6.64 1.90 2.91
CA ARG A 469 -6.32 0.92 1.86
C ARG A 469 -4.82 0.74 1.77
N LEU A 470 -4.35 -0.51 1.76
CA LEU A 470 -2.94 -0.85 1.61
C LEU A 470 -2.68 -1.45 0.22
N LEU A 471 -1.73 -0.86 -0.50
CA LEU A 471 -1.21 -1.29 -1.80
C LEU A 471 0.32 -1.19 -1.78
N GLY A 472 0.99 -2.15 -2.43
CA GLY A 472 2.45 -2.18 -2.50
C GLY A 472 3.09 -2.88 -1.31
N ASP A 473 4.25 -2.40 -0.88
CA ASP A 473 5.10 -3.05 0.11
C ASP A 473 5.11 -2.30 1.44
N HIS A 474 4.90 -3.02 2.52
CA HIS A 474 4.72 -2.50 3.87
C HIS A 474 5.70 -3.19 4.81
N TYR A 475 6.68 -2.47 5.34
CA TYR A 475 7.77 -2.98 6.19
C TYR A 475 7.68 -2.41 7.61
N ASN A 476 8.01 -3.21 8.62
CA ASN A 476 8.27 -2.77 10.00
C ASN A 476 7.19 -1.87 10.65
N GLY A 477 5.95 -1.89 10.17
CA GLY A 477 4.88 -0.97 10.59
C GLY A 477 3.87 -1.63 11.52
N GLU A 478 3.18 -0.84 12.34
CA GLU A 478 1.98 -1.26 13.06
C GLU A 478 0.74 -0.67 12.37
N TYR A 479 -0.18 -1.51 11.91
CA TYR A 479 -1.41 -1.14 11.22
C TYR A 479 -2.61 -1.49 12.11
N LEU A 480 -3.30 -0.46 12.59
CA LEU A 480 -4.36 -0.55 13.58
C LEU A 480 -5.71 -0.17 12.98
N ALA A 481 -6.63 -1.11 12.88
CA ALA A 481 -8.03 -0.83 12.58
C ALA A 481 -8.77 -0.47 13.89
N ASP A 482 -8.91 0.82 14.19
CA ASP A 482 -9.55 1.33 15.42
C ASP A 482 -10.98 1.82 15.15
N GLY A 483 -11.96 0.90 15.27
CA GLY A 483 -13.35 1.14 14.86
C GLY A 483 -13.54 1.36 13.35
N GLY A 484 -12.45 1.54 12.59
CA GLY A 484 -12.42 1.66 11.14
C GLY A 484 -12.18 0.34 10.43
N THR A 485 -11.79 0.42 9.15
CA THR A 485 -11.53 -0.73 8.31
C THR A 485 -10.21 -0.54 7.55
N ILE A 486 -9.36 -1.58 7.53
CA ILE A 486 -8.18 -1.65 6.67
C ILE A 486 -8.48 -2.62 5.53
N HIS A 487 -8.45 -2.15 4.28
CA HIS A 487 -8.53 -3.00 3.10
C HIS A 487 -7.13 -3.34 2.59
N LEU A 488 -6.85 -4.63 2.48
CA LEU A 488 -5.66 -5.16 1.82
C LEU A 488 -6.05 -5.43 0.35
N VAL A 489 -5.42 -4.74 -0.60
CA VAL A 489 -5.84 -4.79 -2.02
C VAL A 489 -4.79 -5.42 -2.93
N ALA A 490 -3.52 -5.11 -2.68
CA ALA A 490 -2.37 -5.73 -3.35
C ALA A 490 -1.13 -5.47 -2.48
N ALA A 491 -1.26 -5.82 -1.20
CA ALA A 491 -0.30 -5.47 -0.17
C ALA A 491 0.61 -6.66 0.14
N ARG A 492 1.91 -6.41 0.22
CA ARG A 492 2.90 -7.32 0.80
C ARG A 492 3.38 -6.71 2.11
N VAL A 493 3.16 -7.41 3.21
CA VAL A 493 3.38 -6.94 4.58
C VAL A 493 4.51 -7.76 5.20
N TYR A 494 5.58 -7.08 5.59
CA TYR A 494 6.84 -7.66 6.06
C TYR A 494 7.15 -7.13 7.46
N ASN A 495 7.52 -8.02 8.39
CA ASN A 495 7.96 -7.66 9.75
C ASN A 495 7.01 -6.66 10.46
N SER A 496 5.71 -6.75 10.20
CA SER A 496 4.73 -5.74 10.62
C SER A 496 3.70 -6.35 11.57
N GLN A 497 2.84 -5.51 12.13
CA GLN A 497 1.71 -5.92 12.95
C GLN A 497 0.40 -5.42 12.34
N LEU A 498 -0.56 -6.32 12.12
CA LEU A 498 -1.93 -5.96 11.74
C LEU A 498 -2.83 -6.21 12.96
N ARG A 499 -3.49 -5.18 13.48
CA ARG A 499 -4.29 -5.29 14.71
C ARG A 499 -5.66 -4.66 14.54
N ARG A 500 -6.69 -5.29 15.11
CA ARG A 500 -8.01 -4.68 15.28
C ARG A 500 -8.24 -4.25 16.72
N VAL A 501 -8.82 -3.07 16.91
CA VAL A 501 -9.28 -2.59 18.22
C VAL A 501 -10.64 -1.91 18.07
N ASN A 502 -11.40 -1.84 19.16
CA ASN A 502 -12.70 -1.15 19.22
C ASN A 502 -13.70 -1.55 18.10
N GLY A 503 -13.66 -2.82 17.65
CA GLY A 503 -14.56 -3.34 16.62
C GLY A 503 -14.12 -3.04 15.18
N GLY A 504 -12.88 -2.58 14.96
CA GLY A 504 -12.33 -2.42 13.61
C GLY A 504 -12.20 -3.75 12.85
N SER A 505 -12.06 -3.64 11.53
CA SER A 505 -11.98 -4.79 10.62
C SER A 505 -10.78 -4.69 9.70
N ILE A 506 -10.16 -5.83 9.38
CA ILE A 506 -9.12 -5.93 8.35
C ILE A 506 -9.67 -6.87 7.28
N ILE A 507 -9.83 -6.39 6.05
CA ILE A 507 -10.53 -7.09 4.98
C ILE A 507 -9.59 -7.23 3.79
N LEU A 508 -9.48 -8.44 3.26
CA LEU A 508 -8.79 -8.71 2.02
C LEU A 508 -9.79 -8.62 0.86
N LEU A 509 -9.55 -7.73 -0.11
CA LEU A 509 -10.52 -7.53 -1.19
C LEU A 509 -10.45 -8.64 -2.26
N PRO A 510 -11.56 -8.94 -2.97
CA PRO A 510 -11.54 -9.92 -4.07
C PRO A 510 -10.46 -9.64 -5.12
N GLY A 511 -9.70 -10.69 -5.50
CA GLY A 511 -8.64 -10.62 -6.51
C GLY A 511 -7.34 -9.96 -6.05
N SER A 512 -7.19 -9.71 -4.75
CA SER A 512 -5.95 -9.21 -4.17
C SER A 512 -4.93 -10.32 -3.93
N HIS A 513 -3.65 -9.95 -3.86
CA HIS A 513 -2.60 -10.79 -3.31
C HIS A 513 -2.18 -10.21 -1.95
N LEU A 514 -2.18 -11.04 -0.90
CA LEU A 514 -1.63 -10.70 0.42
C LEU A 514 -0.39 -11.52 0.67
N GLY A 515 0.77 -10.88 0.80
CA GLY A 515 1.96 -11.52 1.34
C GLY A 515 2.12 -11.16 2.81
N LEU A 516 2.23 -12.13 3.71
CA LEU A 516 2.59 -11.93 5.12
C LEU A 516 3.93 -12.62 5.38
N THR A 517 4.98 -11.83 5.63
CA THR A 517 6.30 -12.37 5.97
C THR A 517 6.71 -11.91 7.37
N ASN A 518 7.03 -12.86 8.26
CA ASN A 518 7.43 -12.55 9.65
C ASN A 518 6.48 -11.56 10.36
N THR A 519 5.17 -11.76 10.20
CA THR A 519 4.14 -10.76 10.53
C THR A 519 3.19 -11.31 11.59
N TYR A 520 2.82 -10.46 12.54
CA TYR A 520 1.75 -10.71 13.50
C TYR A 520 0.44 -10.11 12.99
N ALA A 521 -0.65 -10.88 12.94
CA ALA A 521 -1.96 -10.38 12.55
C ALA A 521 -3.07 -10.86 13.51
N GLU A 522 -3.66 -9.91 14.24
CA GLU A 522 -4.88 -10.09 15.03
C GLU A 522 -6.08 -9.63 14.20
N ALA A 523 -6.58 -10.50 13.33
CA ALA A 523 -7.62 -10.19 12.35
C ALA A 523 -8.41 -11.43 11.93
N ASP A 524 -9.69 -11.22 11.61
CA ASP A 524 -10.47 -12.24 10.89
C ASP A 524 -10.20 -12.03 9.38
N LEU A 525 -9.48 -12.95 8.76
CA LEU A 525 -9.15 -12.86 7.33
C LEU A 525 -10.22 -13.58 6.51
N GLU A 526 -10.79 -12.89 5.52
CA GLU A 526 -11.68 -13.50 4.54
C GLU A 526 -11.00 -13.60 3.18
N ILE A 527 -10.62 -14.82 2.78
CA ILE A 527 -9.93 -15.11 1.52
C ILE A 527 -10.96 -15.68 0.53
N SER A 528 -11.30 -14.93 -0.53
CA SER A 528 -12.37 -15.30 -1.47
C SER A 528 -12.05 -14.91 -2.93
N ALA A 529 -12.87 -15.32 -3.90
CA ALA A 529 -12.91 -14.73 -5.24
C ALA A 529 -11.54 -14.47 -5.95
N LEU A 530 -10.69 -15.49 -6.08
CA LEU A 530 -9.35 -15.45 -6.71
C LEU A 530 -8.26 -14.77 -5.89
N THR A 531 -8.50 -14.54 -4.61
CA THR A 531 -7.50 -14.00 -3.71
C THR A 531 -6.54 -15.09 -3.25
N GLU A 532 -5.25 -14.76 -3.30
CA GLU A 532 -4.15 -15.58 -2.79
C GLU A 532 -3.55 -14.88 -1.55
N CYS A 533 -3.37 -15.64 -0.48
CA CYS A 533 -2.69 -15.19 0.72
C CYS A 533 -1.44 -16.04 0.92
N THR A 534 -0.27 -15.48 0.63
CA THR A 534 1.02 -16.13 0.84
C THR A 534 1.54 -15.82 2.23
N LEU A 535 1.78 -16.85 3.01
CA LEU A 535 2.49 -16.78 4.28
C LEU A 535 3.95 -17.17 4.04
N GLN A 536 4.88 -16.49 4.71
CA GLN A 536 6.31 -16.81 4.66
C GLN A 536 7.02 -16.56 5.99
N GLY A 537 7.91 -17.45 6.41
CA GLY A 537 8.63 -17.33 7.67
C GLY A 537 7.74 -17.55 8.90
N GLU A 538 7.98 -16.79 9.97
CA GLU A 538 7.20 -16.90 11.23
C GLU A 538 5.97 -15.99 11.17
N VAL A 539 4.79 -16.55 10.86
CA VAL A 539 3.54 -15.80 10.84
C VAL A 539 2.70 -16.17 12.06
N GLU A 540 2.24 -15.17 12.82
CA GLU A 540 1.34 -15.36 13.96
C GLU A 540 -0.05 -14.80 13.61
N LEU A 541 -1.05 -15.67 13.44
CA LEU A 541 -2.43 -15.29 13.13
C LEU A 541 -3.36 -15.52 14.33
N HIS A 542 -4.14 -14.52 14.70
CA HIS A 542 -5.20 -14.65 15.70
C HIS A 542 -6.55 -14.25 15.12
N GLY A 543 -7.54 -15.14 15.21
CA GLY A 543 -8.90 -14.84 14.75
C GLY A 543 -9.61 -16.03 14.11
N SER A 544 -10.78 -15.76 13.52
CA SER A 544 -11.49 -16.73 12.68
C SER A 544 -11.30 -16.35 11.22
N HIS A 545 -10.51 -17.14 10.50
CA HIS A 545 -10.22 -16.95 9.09
C HIS A 545 -11.19 -17.79 8.26
N LEU A 546 -11.75 -17.21 7.20
CA LEU A 546 -12.68 -17.85 6.28
C LEU A 546 -12.06 -17.90 4.89
N ILE A 547 -11.87 -19.09 4.35
CA ILE A 547 -11.43 -19.32 2.96
C ILE A 547 -12.64 -19.84 2.19
N ARG A 548 -13.12 -19.10 1.18
CA ARG A 548 -14.30 -19.49 0.39
C ARG A 548 -14.05 -19.40 -1.10
N GLU A 549 -14.88 -20.10 -1.87
CA GLU A 549 -14.83 -20.11 -3.34
C GLU A 549 -13.46 -20.53 -3.89
N ARG A 550 -12.65 -19.56 -4.32
CA ARG A 550 -11.36 -19.67 -5.01
C ARG A 550 -10.19 -19.24 -4.14
N GLY A 551 -10.45 -18.87 -2.88
CA GLY A 551 -9.43 -18.37 -1.97
C GLY A 551 -8.39 -19.45 -1.67
N CYS A 552 -7.11 -19.09 -1.67
CA CYS A 552 -6.03 -20.02 -1.36
C CYS A 552 -5.07 -19.41 -0.35
N LEU A 553 -4.76 -20.19 0.69
CA LEU A 553 -3.69 -19.91 1.65
C LEU A 553 -2.45 -20.68 1.21
N LEU A 554 -1.43 -19.94 0.76
CA LEU A 554 -0.15 -20.48 0.28
C LEU A 554 0.84 -20.45 1.45
N LEU A 555 1.48 -21.58 1.73
CA LEU A 555 2.50 -21.73 2.77
C LEU A 555 3.87 -21.90 2.08
N GLU A 556 4.70 -20.86 2.12
CA GLU A 556 6.06 -20.85 1.55
C GLU A 556 7.07 -20.74 2.71
N ASP A 557 7.78 -21.81 3.05
CA ASP A 557 8.71 -21.87 4.21
C ASP A 557 8.11 -21.27 5.48
N THR A 558 6.87 -21.68 5.81
CA THR A 558 6.05 -21.02 6.83
C THR A 558 5.97 -21.84 8.10
N THR A 559 6.18 -21.17 9.23
CA THR A 559 5.70 -21.62 10.54
C THR A 559 4.51 -20.73 10.94
N LEU A 560 3.30 -21.28 10.85
CA LEU A 560 2.06 -20.61 11.22
C LEU A 560 1.77 -20.88 12.70
N SER A 561 1.80 -19.83 13.50
CA SER A 561 1.49 -19.84 14.94
C SER A 561 0.30 -18.94 15.26
N GLY A 562 -0.19 -18.97 16.50
CA GLY A 562 -1.29 -18.13 16.97
C GLY A 562 -2.50 -18.93 17.43
N SER A 563 -3.70 -18.42 17.24
CA SER A 563 -4.91 -19.11 17.71
C SER A 563 -6.18 -18.77 16.93
N GLY A 564 -7.03 -19.77 16.74
CA GLY A 564 -8.38 -19.58 16.19
C GLY A 564 -8.81 -20.66 15.21
N ASN A 565 -9.64 -20.28 14.24
CA ASN A 565 -10.19 -21.24 13.25
C ASN A 565 -9.79 -20.82 11.84
N ILE A 566 -9.42 -21.80 11.01
CA ILE A 566 -9.36 -21.64 9.57
C ILE A 566 -10.53 -22.44 8.99
N VAL A 567 -11.60 -21.75 8.63
CA VAL A 567 -12.81 -22.35 8.08
C VAL A 567 -12.73 -22.29 6.55
N MET A 568 -12.70 -23.44 5.90
CA MET A 568 -12.76 -23.55 4.45
C MET A 568 -14.20 -23.84 4.03
N GLN A 569 -14.76 -23.07 3.13
CA GLN A 569 -16.15 -23.21 2.68
C GLN A 569 -16.22 -23.37 1.16
N GLY A 570 -16.23 -24.63 0.73
CA GLY A 570 -16.49 -25.04 -0.64
C GLY A 570 -17.89 -24.63 -1.10
N ASN A 571 -18.04 -24.47 -2.42
CA ASN A 571 -19.33 -24.28 -3.06
C ASN A 571 -19.60 -25.48 -3.98
N PRO A 572 -20.65 -26.28 -3.74
CA PRO A 572 -20.93 -27.47 -4.55
C PRO A 572 -21.24 -27.16 -6.02
N MET A 573 -21.58 -25.90 -6.33
CA MET A 573 -21.83 -25.45 -7.70
C MET A 573 -20.57 -24.94 -8.40
N SER A 574 -19.43 -24.88 -7.70
CA SER A 574 -18.16 -24.35 -8.21
C SER A 574 -17.18 -25.49 -8.45
N THR A 575 -16.51 -25.48 -9.61
CA THR A 575 -15.34 -26.36 -9.84
C THR A 575 -14.09 -25.87 -9.12
N GLN A 576 -14.18 -24.72 -8.48
CA GLN A 576 -13.08 -24.07 -7.79
C GLN A 576 -13.38 -24.15 -6.29
N GLN A 577 -12.43 -24.69 -5.55
CA GLN A 577 -12.53 -24.97 -4.13
C GLN A 577 -11.53 -24.11 -3.35
N PRO A 578 -11.86 -23.72 -2.11
CA PRO A 578 -10.90 -23.07 -1.24
C PRO A 578 -9.73 -24.01 -0.99
N CYS A 579 -8.52 -23.47 -0.86
CA CYS A 579 -7.34 -24.30 -0.70
C CYS A 579 -6.36 -23.84 0.38
N ILE A 580 -5.64 -24.81 0.94
CA ILE A 580 -4.38 -24.60 1.64
C ILE A 580 -3.33 -25.35 0.83
N LEU A 581 -2.29 -24.65 0.40
CA LEU A 581 -1.26 -25.16 -0.50
C LEU A 581 0.14 -24.92 0.06
N ALA A 582 0.98 -25.95 0.09
CA ALA A 582 2.44 -25.80 0.19
C ALA A 582 3.09 -26.31 -1.10
N ASP A 583 3.78 -25.43 -1.83
CA ASP A 583 4.36 -25.78 -3.14
C ASP A 583 5.72 -26.48 -3.00
N GLU A 584 6.85 -25.78 -3.12
CA GLU A 584 8.19 -26.38 -3.03
C GLU A 584 8.73 -26.46 -1.58
N ASP A 585 7.99 -25.89 -0.63
CA ASP A 585 8.46 -25.62 0.72
C ASP A 585 7.70 -26.39 1.81
N ILE A 586 8.20 -26.29 3.04
CA ILE A 586 7.59 -26.90 4.22
C ILE A 586 6.67 -25.89 4.90
N GLY A 587 5.37 -26.21 4.96
CA GLY A 587 4.41 -25.54 5.82
C GLY A 587 4.24 -26.28 7.14
N HIS A 588 4.46 -25.60 8.26
CA HIS A 588 4.17 -26.11 9.60
C HIS A 588 3.10 -25.25 10.29
N ILE A 589 2.05 -25.90 10.80
CA ILE A 589 0.95 -25.24 11.51
C ILE A 589 1.01 -25.66 12.98
N ASN A 590 1.38 -24.73 13.87
CA ASN A 590 1.51 -24.99 15.30
C ASN A 590 0.14 -25.30 15.95
N GLU A 591 0.18 -25.67 17.23
CA GLU A 591 -1.02 -25.78 18.07
C GLU A 591 -1.77 -24.44 18.16
N GLY A 592 -3.07 -24.52 18.42
CA GLY A 592 -3.94 -23.35 18.61
C GLY A 592 -4.89 -23.05 17.46
N PHE A 593 -4.71 -23.70 16.31
CA PHE A 593 -5.67 -23.64 15.20
C PHE A 593 -6.62 -24.83 15.18
N THR A 594 -7.74 -24.64 14.50
CA THR A 594 -8.58 -25.72 14.01
C THR A 594 -8.88 -25.45 12.55
N ILE A 595 -8.39 -26.31 11.66
CA ILE A 595 -8.69 -26.22 10.23
C ILE A 595 -9.91 -27.08 9.98
N ARG A 596 -11.00 -26.47 9.48
CA ARG A 596 -12.29 -27.15 9.34
C ARG A 596 -13.03 -26.78 8.06
N GLY A 597 -14.02 -27.58 7.67
CA GLY A 597 -14.95 -27.29 6.57
C GLY A 597 -14.75 -28.19 5.35
N SER A 598 -14.74 -27.60 4.16
CA SER A 598 -14.59 -28.27 2.86
C SER A 598 -13.59 -27.55 1.95
N GLY A 599 -13.02 -28.27 1.00
CA GLY A 599 -12.02 -27.72 0.07
C GLY A 599 -10.85 -28.66 -0.14
N ILE A 600 -9.66 -28.12 -0.42
CA ILE A 600 -8.46 -28.92 -0.71
C ILE A 600 -7.27 -28.46 0.14
N ILE A 601 -6.68 -29.39 0.90
CA ILE A 601 -5.34 -29.23 1.46
C ILE A 601 -4.41 -30.07 0.60
N PHE A 602 -3.45 -29.43 -0.08
CA PHE A 602 -2.53 -30.16 -0.94
C PHE A 602 -1.11 -29.62 -0.93
N THR A 603 -0.18 -30.50 -1.28
CA THR A 603 1.20 -30.10 -1.59
C THR A 603 1.59 -30.54 -3.00
N THR A 604 2.63 -29.91 -3.56
CA THR A 604 3.26 -30.43 -4.79
C THR A 604 4.30 -31.51 -4.45
N GLU A 605 5.01 -32.04 -5.45
CA GLU A 605 5.92 -33.18 -5.27
C GLU A 605 7.04 -32.90 -4.24
N ASN A 606 7.45 -31.64 -4.07
CA ASN A 606 8.54 -31.24 -3.17
C ASN A 606 8.06 -30.65 -1.84
N GLY A 607 6.83 -30.14 -1.78
CA GLY A 607 6.28 -29.53 -0.57
C GLY A 607 5.80 -30.55 0.45
N ALA A 608 5.67 -30.09 1.69
CA ALA A 608 5.09 -30.86 2.78
C ALA A 608 4.27 -29.95 3.71
N ILE A 609 3.15 -30.47 4.22
CA ILE A 609 2.37 -29.81 5.28
C ILE A 609 2.40 -30.68 6.52
N SER A 610 2.82 -30.08 7.64
CA SER A 610 2.71 -30.68 8.98
C SER A 610 1.87 -29.79 9.88
N SER A 611 1.18 -30.38 10.86
CA SER A 611 0.24 -29.65 11.71
C SER A 611 0.10 -30.26 13.10
N ASP A 612 0.39 -29.48 14.13
CA ASP A 612 0.06 -29.79 15.53
C ASP A 612 -1.43 -29.53 15.84
N SER A 613 -2.18 -29.05 14.85
CA SER A 613 -3.62 -28.78 14.90
C SER A 613 -4.42 -29.79 14.06
N PRO A 614 -5.67 -30.13 14.45
CA PRO A 614 -6.47 -31.11 13.72
C PRO A 614 -7.01 -30.55 12.40
N PHE A 615 -7.18 -31.43 11.41
CA PHE A 615 -7.92 -31.16 10.17
C PHE A 615 -9.29 -31.81 10.25
N ILE A 616 -10.37 -31.03 10.18
CA ILE A 616 -11.74 -31.50 10.42
C ILE A 616 -12.60 -31.29 9.17
N ALA A 617 -12.97 -32.37 8.49
CA ALA A 617 -14.03 -32.32 7.49
C ALA A 617 -15.38 -32.27 8.23
N ASP A 618 -16.09 -31.13 8.21
CA ASP A 618 -17.40 -30.96 8.89
C ASP A 618 -18.48 -30.30 8.02
N ASP A 619 -18.23 -30.17 6.72
CA ASP A 619 -19.23 -29.72 5.75
C ASP A 619 -19.94 -30.94 5.11
N PRO A 620 -21.24 -31.14 5.37
CA PRO A 620 -21.96 -32.28 4.82
C PRO A 620 -22.25 -32.17 3.31
N LEU A 621 -22.04 -30.99 2.71
CA LEU A 621 -22.34 -30.73 1.30
C LEU A 621 -21.15 -30.99 0.38
N GLU A 622 -19.94 -30.75 0.86
CA GLU A 622 -18.71 -30.85 0.07
C GLU A 622 -17.58 -31.49 0.91
N PRO A 623 -16.73 -32.34 0.32
CA PRO A 623 -15.65 -32.98 1.07
C PRO A 623 -14.49 -32.03 1.39
N LEU A 624 -13.76 -32.35 2.45
CA LEU A 624 -12.38 -31.87 2.62
C LEU A 624 -11.43 -32.87 1.94
N LYS A 625 -10.63 -32.40 0.99
CA LYS A 625 -9.74 -33.23 0.19
C LYS A 625 -8.28 -33.07 0.64
N LEU A 626 -7.58 -34.19 0.86
CA LEU A 626 -6.16 -34.23 1.19
C LEU A 626 -5.34 -34.81 0.01
N SER A 627 -4.21 -34.20 -0.35
CA SER A 627 -3.33 -34.65 -1.44
C SER A 627 -1.86 -34.24 -1.21
N GLY A 628 -0.89 -34.97 -1.78
CA GLY A 628 0.55 -34.63 -1.63
C GLY A 628 1.17 -35.18 -0.33
N ASN A 629 2.23 -34.56 0.18
CA ASN A 629 2.90 -35.00 1.42
C ASN A 629 2.31 -34.27 2.63
N ILE A 630 1.51 -34.97 3.43
CA ILE A 630 0.85 -34.42 4.62
C ILE A 630 1.25 -35.25 5.84
N GLY A 631 1.84 -34.62 6.84
CA GLY A 631 2.28 -35.30 8.06
C GLY A 631 3.63 -34.78 8.56
N PRO A 632 3.87 -34.81 9.89
CA PRO A 632 2.97 -35.25 10.95
C PRO A 632 1.75 -34.34 11.10
N VAL A 633 0.57 -34.94 11.34
CA VAL A 633 -0.68 -34.21 11.67
C VAL A 633 -1.31 -34.88 12.90
N ILE A 634 -1.61 -34.10 13.94
CA ILE A 634 -2.09 -34.66 15.22
C ILE A 634 -3.33 -35.56 15.02
N GLU A 635 -4.31 -35.09 14.26
CA GLU A 635 -5.53 -35.81 13.97
C GLU A 635 -6.21 -35.29 12.71
N VAL A 636 -6.74 -36.19 11.89
CA VAL A 636 -7.63 -35.87 10.78
C VAL A 636 -9.00 -36.49 11.06
N VAL A 637 -10.03 -35.65 11.09
CA VAL A 637 -11.37 -36.01 11.54
C VAL A 637 -12.38 -35.84 10.42
N ALA A 638 -13.23 -36.85 10.19
CA ALA A 638 -14.45 -36.71 9.41
C ALA A 638 -15.64 -36.63 10.37
N ASP A 639 -16.27 -35.46 10.48
CA ASP A 639 -17.39 -35.16 11.39
C ASP A 639 -18.69 -34.90 10.61
N ASN A 640 -19.56 -35.90 10.51
CA ASN A 640 -20.80 -35.82 9.72
C ASN A 640 -20.58 -35.32 8.27
N ALA A 641 -19.40 -35.56 7.73
CA ALA A 641 -18.95 -35.14 6.41
C ALA A 641 -18.02 -36.18 5.80
N VAL A 642 -17.61 -35.94 4.55
CA VAL A 642 -16.67 -36.82 3.83
C VAL A 642 -15.27 -36.20 3.84
N LEU A 643 -14.30 -36.95 4.33
CA LEU A 643 -12.89 -36.67 4.11
C LEU A 643 -12.41 -37.47 2.89
N LEU A 644 -11.92 -36.80 1.85
CA LEU A 644 -11.47 -37.44 0.62
C LEU A 644 -9.94 -37.46 0.55
N LEU A 645 -9.34 -38.65 0.62
CA LEU A 645 -7.91 -38.85 0.47
C LEU A 645 -7.58 -39.06 -1.01
N SER A 646 -6.64 -38.31 -1.57
CA SER A 646 -6.44 -38.21 -3.03
C SER A 646 -5.20 -38.94 -3.55
N ASN A 647 -5.16 -39.16 -4.87
CA ASN A 647 -3.98 -39.73 -5.54
C ASN A 647 -2.69 -39.00 -5.17
N GLY A 648 -1.63 -39.75 -4.85
CA GLY A 648 -0.33 -39.21 -4.49
C GLY A 648 -0.25 -38.69 -3.06
N LEU A 649 -1.28 -38.89 -2.22
CA LEU A 649 -1.20 -38.55 -0.80
C LEU A 649 -0.24 -39.51 -0.08
N GLN A 650 0.78 -38.95 0.56
CA GLN A 650 1.54 -39.59 1.62
C GLN A 650 1.07 -38.99 2.95
N LEU A 651 0.42 -39.80 3.78
CA LEU A 651 -0.04 -39.41 5.11
C LEU A 651 0.86 -40.05 6.17
N SER A 652 1.60 -39.23 6.93
CA SER A 652 2.53 -39.73 7.95
C SER A 652 2.18 -39.31 9.37
N GLU A 653 2.50 -40.15 10.36
CA GLU A 653 2.45 -39.86 11.80
C GLU A 653 1.10 -39.22 12.22
N THR A 654 -0.01 -39.83 11.79
CA THR A 654 -1.34 -39.23 11.88
C THR A 654 -2.37 -40.17 12.48
N SER A 655 -3.26 -39.64 13.33
CA SER A 655 -4.49 -40.34 13.74
C SER A 655 -5.67 -39.95 12.85
N ILE A 656 -6.44 -40.92 12.37
CA ILE A 656 -7.64 -40.68 11.54
C ILE A 656 -8.88 -41.05 12.34
N ARG A 657 -9.91 -40.20 12.39
CA ARG A 657 -11.15 -40.46 13.14
C ARG A 657 -12.40 -40.17 12.32
N SER A 658 -13.42 -41.01 12.47
CA SER A 658 -14.79 -40.74 12.04
C SER A 658 -15.66 -40.44 13.27
N ILE A 659 -16.40 -39.34 13.26
CA ILE A 659 -17.40 -39.02 14.28
C ILE A 659 -18.71 -38.59 13.62
N ASN A 660 -19.83 -38.73 14.34
CA ASN A 660 -21.17 -38.34 13.89
C ASN A 660 -21.56 -38.87 12.49
N GLY A 661 -21.06 -40.05 12.10
CA GLY A 661 -21.33 -40.64 10.79
C GLY A 661 -20.46 -40.13 9.64
N GLY A 662 -19.41 -39.35 9.93
CA GLY A 662 -18.42 -38.97 8.93
C GLY A 662 -17.63 -40.17 8.42
N VAL A 663 -17.15 -40.08 7.18
CA VAL A 663 -16.51 -41.20 6.47
C VAL A 663 -15.25 -40.72 5.76
N VAL A 664 -14.22 -41.56 5.75
CA VAL A 664 -12.96 -41.32 5.03
C VAL A 664 -12.98 -42.12 3.75
N ASN A 665 -12.99 -41.45 2.60
CA ASN A 665 -13.01 -42.09 1.28
C ASN A 665 -11.68 -41.91 0.55
N LEU A 666 -11.26 -42.95 -0.17
CA LEU A 666 -10.09 -42.86 -1.05
C LEU A 666 -10.54 -42.53 -2.49
N SER A 667 -9.89 -41.56 -3.13
CA SER A 667 -10.05 -41.30 -4.56
C SER A 667 -9.29 -42.32 -5.40
N GLU A 668 -9.47 -42.27 -6.73
CA GLU A 668 -8.61 -43.01 -7.67
C GLU A 668 -7.14 -42.72 -7.43
N GLY A 669 -6.28 -43.74 -7.56
CA GLY A 669 -4.82 -43.57 -7.48
C GLY A 669 -4.15 -44.37 -6.36
N THR A 670 -2.90 -44.00 -6.07
CA THR A 670 -2.10 -44.62 -5.00
C THR A 670 -1.97 -43.65 -3.83
N LEU A 671 -2.20 -44.15 -2.61
CA LEU A 671 -2.01 -43.44 -1.36
C LEU A 671 -1.04 -44.20 -0.47
N GLU A 672 -0.31 -43.51 0.39
CA GLU A 672 0.67 -44.11 1.29
C GLU A 672 0.39 -43.68 2.73
N PHE A 673 0.28 -44.65 3.64
CA PHE A 673 0.21 -44.43 5.08
C PHE A 673 1.54 -44.84 5.73
N ILE A 674 2.11 -43.93 6.52
CA ILE A 674 3.38 -44.10 7.22
C ILE A 674 3.15 -43.79 8.70
N ASP A 675 3.17 -44.78 9.59
CA ASP A 675 2.86 -44.59 11.02
C ASP A 675 1.46 -43.95 11.26
N VAL A 676 0.42 -44.64 10.81
CA VAL A 676 -0.97 -44.15 10.89
C VAL A 676 -1.79 -44.98 11.87
N THR A 677 -2.57 -44.31 12.72
CA THR A 677 -3.56 -44.94 13.60
C THR A 677 -4.98 -44.63 13.13
N ASN A 678 -5.72 -45.64 12.68
CA ASN A 678 -7.09 -45.52 12.18
C ASN A 678 -8.14 -45.79 13.27
N PHE A 679 -8.94 -44.79 13.62
CA PHE A 679 -10.20 -44.91 14.38
C PHE A 679 -11.43 -44.59 13.53
N ALA A 680 -11.26 -44.48 12.21
CA ALA A 680 -12.29 -44.08 11.27
C ALA A 680 -12.87 -45.27 10.51
N THR A 681 -13.99 -45.02 9.83
CA THR A 681 -14.47 -45.87 8.75
C THR A 681 -13.82 -45.40 7.46
N ILE A 682 -12.84 -46.17 6.97
CA ILE A 682 -12.14 -45.93 5.71
C ILE A 682 -12.82 -46.74 4.61
N ARG A 683 -13.18 -46.10 3.49
CA ARG A 683 -13.73 -46.76 2.31
C ARG A 683 -12.82 -46.62 1.10
N ILE A 684 -12.53 -47.76 0.50
CA ILE A 684 -11.74 -47.90 -0.73
C ILE A 684 -12.71 -48.34 -1.83
N ASP A 685 -13.56 -47.39 -2.26
CA ASP A 685 -14.70 -47.69 -3.12
C ASP A 685 -14.40 -47.63 -4.63
N ASN A 686 -13.26 -47.06 -5.04
CA ASN A 686 -12.93 -46.94 -6.47
C ASN A 686 -12.03 -48.09 -6.93
N GLY A 687 -12.37 -48.67 -8.09
CA GLY A 687 -11.65 -49.82 -8.65
C GLY A 687 -10.19 -49.55 -9.02
N ASN A 688 -9.70 -48.31 -8.98
CA ASN A 688 -8.28 -47.98 -9.21
C ASN A 688 -7.59 -47.40 -7.96
N SER A 689 -8.20 -47.50 -6.78
CA SER A 689 -7.61 -47.03 -5.53
C SER A 689 -6.71 -48.09 -4.90
N ASN A 690 -5.49 -47.69 -4.56
CA ASN A 690 -4.50 -48.52 -3.88
C ASN A 690 -4.01 -47.81 -2.62
N LEU A 691 -4.28 -48.40 -1.46
CA LEU A 691 -3.73 -47.93 -0.19
C LEU A 691 -2.46 -48.71 0.14
N ARG A 692 -1.32 -48.03 0.25
CA ARG A 692 -0.04 -48.63 0.64
C ARG A 692 0.24 -48.38 2.11
N LEU A 693 0.46 -49.43 2.87
CA LEU A 693 0.83 -49.37 4.28
C LEU A 693 2.35 -49.53 4.39
N ILE A 694 3.08 -48.43 4.51
CA ILE A 694 4.54 -48.39 4.33
C ILE A 694 5.28 -48.79 5.61
N ASP A 695 4.80 -48.30 6.75
CA ASP A 695 5.36 -48.52 8.09
C ASP A 695 4.22 -48.87 9.07
N ARG A 696 4.42 -48.70 10.38
CA ARG A 696 3.45 -48.97 11.44
C ARG A 696 2.03 -48.57 11.04
N PHE A 697 1.09 -49.49 11.23
CA PHE A 697 -0.32 -49.25 11.00
C PHE A 697 -1.15 -49.90 12.12
N GLU A 698 -1.92 -49.08 12.83
CA GLU A 698 -2.77 -49.52 13.93
C GLU A 698 -4.24 -49.23 13.58
N ASN A 699 -5.03 -50.28 13.37
CA ASN A 699 -6.42 -50.19 12.97
C ASN A 699 -7.35 -50.50 14.15
N HIS A 700 -8.12 -49.51 14.59
CA HIS A 700 -9.20 -49.62 15.58
C HIS A 700 -10.59 -49.35 14.98
N GLY A 701 -10.66 -48.90 13.73
CA GLY A 701 -11.90 -48.63 13.01
C GLY A 701 -12.21 -49.71 11.97
N ASP A 702 -13.01 -49.34 10.97
CA ASP A 702 -13.44 -50.23 9.89
C ASP A 702 -12.75 -49.83 8.58
N ILE A 703 -12.26 -50.79 7.82
CA ILE A 703 -11.70 -50.58 6.48
C ILE A 703 -12.53 -51.37 5.47
N HIS A 704 -13.30 -50.70 4.65
CA HIS A 704 -14.10 -51.30 3.58
C HIS A 704 -13.32 -51.26 2.27
N ILE A 705 -12.98 -52.44 1.74
CA ILE A 705 -12.30 -52.61 0.46
C ILE A 705 -13.32 -53.21 -0.50
N GLY A 706 -13.79 -52.41 -1.46
CA GLY A 706 -14.81 -52.86 -2.40
C GLY A 706 -14.97 -51.91 -3.57
N ALA A 707 -14.62 -52.33 -4.77
CA ALA A 707 -14.80 -51.48 -5.94
C ALA A 707 -16.31 -51.32 -6.26
N THR A 708 -16.79 -50.10 -6.36
CA THR A 708 -18.14 -49.73 -6.85
C THR A 708 -18.13 -49.36 -8.34
N GLN A 709 -16.94 -49.24 -8.94
CA GLN A 709 -16.72 -48.85 -10.34
C GLN A 709 -15.81 -49.85 -11.07
N VAL A 710 -15.93 -49.91 -12.40
CA VAL A 710 -15.10 -50.77 -13.26
C VAL A 710 -13.65 -50.28 -13.25
N GLY A 711 -12.73 -51.12 -12.74
CA GLY A 711 -11.29 -50.80 -12.61
C GLY A 711 -10.43 -52.03 -12.28
N GLY A 712 -9.17 -51.81 -11.89
CA GLY A 712 -8.21 -52.86 -11.51
C GLY A 712 -8.49 -53.63 -10.21
N GLY A 713 -9.52 -53.23 -9.45
CA GLY A 713 -9.85 -53.70 -8.11
C GLY A 713 -9.31 -52.77 -7.03
N ALA A 714 -10.14 -52.44 -6.03
CA ALA A 714 -9.71 -51.75 -4.83
C ALA A 714 -8.71 -52.64 -4.06
N SER A 715 -7.57 -52.08 -3.65
CA SER A 715 -6.53 -52.87 -2.97
C SER A 715 -5.86 -52.15 -1.80
N VAL A 716 -5.41 -52.95 -0.84
CA VAL A 716 -4.48 -52.55 0.22
C VAL A 716 -3.18 -53.34 0.02
N LEU A 717 -2.05 -52.65 0.03
CA LEU A 717 -0.72 -53.19 -0.24
C LEU A 717 0.23 -52.91 0.93
N ALA A 718 0.81 -53.96 1.52
CA ALA A 718 1.94 -53.88 2.43
C ALA A 718 3.24 -54.22 1.67
N PRO A 719 4.01 -53.22 1.19
CA PRO A 719 5.25 -53.46 0.46
C PRO A 719 6.39 -53.99 1.35
N ASN A 720 6.37 -53.65 2.64
CA ASN A 720 7.35 -54.06 3.65
C ASN A 720 6.71 -55.09 4.61
N PRO A 721 7.53 -55.82 5.40
CA PRO A 721 7.01 -56.59 6.53
C PRO A 721 6.20 -55.68 7.45
N LEU A 722 4.93 -56.02 7.68
CA LEU A 722 4.01 -55.19 8.45
C LEU A 722 3.13 -56.05 9.35
N GLU A 723 2.84 -55.56 10.55
CA GLU A 723 1.77 -56.05 11.40
C GLU A 723 0.65 -55.01 11.45
N ILE A 724 -0.58 -55.41 11.11
CA ILE A 724 -1.77 -54.58 11.35
C ILE A 724 -2.23 -54.85 12.79
N MET A 725 -1.96 -53.88 13.67
CA MET A 725 -2.31 -53.93 15.09
C MET A 725 -3.70 -53.31 15.35
N GLY A 726 -4.20 -53.40 16.59
CA GLY A 726 -5.43 -52.73 17.06
C GLY A 726 -6.63 -53.68 17.18
N GLN A 727 -7.85 -53.13 17.25
CA GLN A 727 -9.11 -53.86 17.43
C GLN A 727 -10.12 -53.71 16.28
N GLY A 728 -9.68 -53.20 15.13
CA GLY A 728 -10.52 -52.87 13.99
C GLY A 728 -10.87 -54.05 13.07
N THR A 729 -11.69 -53.74 12.08
CA THR A 729 -12.21 -54.70 11.10
C THR A 729 -11.81 -54.31 9.68
N ILE A 730 -11.49 -55.29 8.84
CA ILE A 730 -11.24 -55.14 7.40
C ILE A 730 -12.35 -55.88 6.67
N HIS A 731 -13.23 -55.15 5.99
CA HIS A 731 -14.30 -55.69 5.17
C HIS A 731 -13.84 -55.82 3.71
N LEU A 732 -13.94 -57.03 3.18
CA LEU A 732 -13.75 -57.35 1.77
C LEU A 732 -15.14 -57.46 1.12
N GLU A 733 -15.49 -56.46 0.31
CA GLU A 733 -16.82 -56.27 -0.26
C GLU A 733 -16.79 -56.47 -1.78
N PRO A 734 -16.89 -57.71 -2.27
CA PRO A 734 -16.84 -57.96 -3.70
C PRO A 734 -18.15 -57.53 -4.34
N GLN A 735 -18.04 -56.93 -5.53
CA GLN A 735 -19.18 -56.63 -6.38
C GLN A 735 -19.22 -57.60 -7.57
N PRO A 736 -20.42 -58.04 -8.01
CA PRO A 736 -20.55 -58.85 -9.20
C PRO A 736 -19.84 -58.18 -10.38
N SER A 737 -19.09 -58.95 -11.18
CA SER A 737 -18.37 -58.51 -12.38
C SER A 737 -17.17 -57.57 -12.19
N LEU A 738 -16.81 -57.22 -10.95
CA LEU A 738 -15.60 -56.44 -10.65
C LEU A 738 -14.48 -57.34 -10.11
N PRO A 739 -13.20 -56.94 -10.22
CA PRO A 739 -12.12 -57.66 -9.58
C PRO A 739 -12.32 -57.75 -8.07
N LEU A 740 -11.88 -58.85 -7.48
CA LEU A 740 -12.02 -59.06 -6.04
C LEU A 740 -11.23 -58.00 -5.25
N PRO A 741 -11.79 -57.48 -4.15
CA PRO A 741 -11.04 -56.64 -3.24
C PRO A 741 -9.84 -57.43 -2.71
N THR A 742 -8.67 -56.81 -2.73
CA THR A 742 -7.41 -57.52 -2.50
C THR A 742 -6.59 -56.89 -1.38
N LEU A 743 -6.17 -57.70 -0.42
CA LEU A 743 -5.13 -57.38 0.54
C LEU A 743 -3.83 -58.07 0.09
N THR A 744 -2.80 -57.30 -0.22
CA THR A 744 -1.55 -57.80 -0.80
C THR A 744 -0.37 -57.54 0.14
N ALA A 745 0.45 -58.56 0.36
CA ALA A 745 1.74 -58.47 0.99
C ALA A 745 2.85 -58.74 -0.04
N SER A 746 3.76 -57.79 -0.25
CA SER A 746 4.95 -58.06 -1.09
C SER A 746 5.98 -58.93 -0.37
N GLN A 747 5.97 -58.92 0.97
CA GLN A 747 6.83 -59.74 1.83
C GLN A 747 5.98 -60.57 2.80
N SER A 748 5.83 -60.12 4.05
CA SER A 748 5.01 -60.74 5.09
C SER A 748 4.04 -59.73 5.70
N LEU A 749 2.77 -60.10 5.82
CA LEU A 749 1.76 -59.30 6.51
C LEU A 749 1.17 -60.10 7.66
N ILE A 750 1.27 -59.56 8.88
CA ILE A 750 0.67 -60.14 10.07
C ILE A 750 -0.64 -59.40 10.36
N ILE A 751 -1.73 -60.15 10.49
CA ILE A 751 -3.01 -59.65 10.99
C ILE A 751 -3.05 -59.93 12.49
N GLY A 752 -2.92 -58.87 13.30
CA GLY A 752 -2.83 -58.97 14.75
C GLY A 752 -4.07 -59.63 15.39
N SER A 753 -3.92 -60.14 16.60
CA SER A 753 -4.96 -60.94 17.27
C SER A 753 -6.25 -60.19 17.62
N GLY A 754 -6.20 -58.86 17.67
CA GLY A 754 -7.39 -58.01 17.82
C GLY A 754 -8.12 -57.67 16.51
N GLN A 755 -7.55 -57.99 15.34
CA GLN A 755 -8.13 -57.65 14.04
C GLN A 755 -9.13 -58.70 13.57
N SER A 756 -10.07 -58.28 12.73
CA SER A 756 -10.96 -59.17 11.99
C SER A 756 -10.92 -58.87 10.49
N ILE A 757 -10.88 -59.90 9.65
CA ILE A 757 -11.11 -59.78 8.21
C ILE A 757 -12.45 -60.43 7.91
N LEU A 758 -13.41 -59.65 7.42
CA LEU A 758 -14.78 -60.08 7.11
C LEU A 758 -15.04 -60.00 5.60
N GLY A 759 -15.87 -60.89 5.09
CA GLY A 759 -16.31 -60.88 3.70
C GLY A 759 -15.33 -61.57 2.75
N SER A 760 -15.57 -61.39 1.46
CA SER A 760 -14.99 -62.22 0.41
C SER A 760 -14.05 -61.41 -0.48
N GLY A 761 -12.86 -61.94 -0.74
CA GLY A 761 -11.84 -61.22 -1.50
C GLY A 761 -10.61 -62.06 -1.74
N ARG A 762 -9.46 -61.40 -1.91
CA ARG A 762 -8.18 -62.06 -2.15
C ARG A 762 -7.11 -61.59 -1.17
N LEU A 763 -6.47 -62.56 -0.51
CA LEU A 763 -5.29 -62.43 0.33
C LEU A 763 -4.05 -62.86 -0.46
N SER A 764 -3.32 -61.90 -1.03
CA SER A 764 -2.17 -62.17 -1.89
C SER A 764 -0.84 -61.96 -1.16
N GLY A 765 0.14 -62.85 -1.34
CA GLY A 765 1.44 -62.80 -0.65
C GLY A 765 1.53 -63.80 0.50
N ASN A 766 2.46 -63.57 1.44
CA ASN A 766 2.56 -64.34 2.68
C ASN A 766 1.80 -63.61 3.79
N ILE A 767 0.68 -64.18 4.22
CA ILE A 767 -0.21 -63.57 5.20
C ILE A 767 -0.32 -64.50 6.41
N ASP A 768 0.05 -63.96 7.56
CA ASP A 768 -0.01 -64.62 8.86
C ASP A 768 -1.18 -64.01 9.63
N VAL A 769 -2.15 -64.83 10.03
CA VAL A 769 -3.34 -64.36 10.75
C VAL A 769 -3.28 -64.86 12.18
N SER A 770 -3.29 -63.92 13.12
CA SER A 770 -3.48 -64.18 14.56
C SER A 770 -4.87 -63.76 15.04
N GLY A 771 -5.61 -62.98 14.23
CA GLY A 771 -6.97 -62.50 14.51
C GLY A 771 -8.08 -63.39 13.93
N THR A 772 -9.22 -62.77 13.63
CA THR A 772 -10.40 -63.46 13.07
C THR A 772 -10.45 -63.37 11.55
N LEU A 773 -10.76 -64.48 10.90
CA LEU A 773 -11.00 -64.57 9.45
C LEU A 773 -12.40 -65.12 9.22
N ASP A 774 -13.24 -64.39 8.48
CA ASP A 774 -14.64 -64.74 8.25
C ASP A 774 -15.01 -64.38 6.79
N PRO A 775 -15.06 -65.36 5.87
CA PRO A 775 -15.38 -65.10 4.46
C PRO A 775 -16.80 -64.54 4.20
N GLY A 776 -17.73 -64.70 5.15
CA GLY A 776 -19.08 -64.16 5.12
C GLY A 776 -20.00 -64.60 3.96
N ALA A 777 -21.28 -64.25 4.10
CA ALA A 777 -22.38 -64.90 3.35
C ALA A 777 -22.59 -64.49 1.87
N SER A 778 -21.99 -63.42 1.33
CA SER A 778 -22.38 -62.88 0.02
C SER A 778 -21.80 -63.67 -1.17
N THR A 779 -20.50 -63.93 -1.17
CA THR A 779 -19.82 -64.79 -2.16
C THR A 779 -19.14 -66.01 -1.55
N ARG A 780 -19.14 -66.13 -0.21
CA ARG A 780 -18.74 -67.32 0.57
C ARG A 780 -17.37 -67.89 0.28
N TYR A 781 -16.43 -67.08 -0.23
CA TYR A 781 -15.07 -67.56 -0.36
C TYR A 781 -14.04 -66.47 -0.20
N LEU A 782 -12.90 -66.87 0.38
CA LEU A 782 -11.72 -66.04 0.46
C LEU A 782 -10.58 -66.71 -0.29
N GLN A 783 -10.04 -66.01 -1.27
CA GLN A 783 -8.89 -66.50 -2.03
C GLN A 783 -7.59 -66.20 -1.32
N PHE A 784 -6.60 -67.10 -1.36
CA PHE A 784 -5.29 -66.85 -0.78
C PHE A 784 -4.12 -67.38 -1.62
N THR A 785 -2.96 -66.74 -1.54
CA THR A 785 -1.71 -67.27 -2.10
C THR A 785 -0.97 -68.12 -1.08
N ASN A 786 -0.47 -67.53 0.02
CA ASN A 786 0.13 -68.24 1.15
C ASN A 786 -0.50 -67.71 2.45
N LEU A 787 -1.08 -68.62 3.24
CA LEU A 787 -1.81 -68.28 4.46
C LEU A 787 -1.31 -69.12 5.64
N GLU A 788 -0.99 -68.48 6.76
CA GLU A 788 -0.71 -69.15 8.03
C GLU A 788 -1.68 -68.68 9.10
N LEU A 789 -2.53 -69.58 9.58
CA LEU A 789 -3.37 -69.34 10.74
C LEU A 789 -2.56 -69.68 12.00
N LYS A 790 -2.24 -68.69 12.82
CA LYS A 790 -1.49 -68.86 14.07
C LYS A 790 -2.35 -69.54 15.14
N SER A 791 -1.73 -69.92 16.26
CA SER A 791 -2.39 -70.67 17.34
C SER A 791 -3.53 -69.94 18.04
N ASP A 792 -3.58 -68.61 17.93
CA ASP A 792 -4.59 -67.71 18.47
C ASP A 792 -5.59 -67.23 17.40
N ALA A 793 -5.40 -67.62 16.14
CA ALA A 793 -6.30 -67.30 15.06
C ALA A 793 -7.70 -67.93 15.24
N ARG A 794 -8.71 -67.29 14.66
CA ARG A 794 -10.07 -67.84 14.58
C ARG A 794 -10.57 -67.78 13.14
N LEU A 795 -10.82 -68.93 12.52
CA LEU A 795 -11.54 -69.02 11.25
C LEU A 795 -13.03 -69.22 11.53
N VAL A 796 -13.89 -68.42 10.90
CA VAL A 796 -15.35 -68.58 10.94
C VAL A 796 -15.82 -69.08 9.58
N ILE A 797 -16.70 -70.08 9.59
CA ILE A 797 -17.31 -70.66 8.39
C ILE A 797 -18.81 -70.73 8.59
N ASP A 798 -19.56 -69.99 7.78
CA ASP A 798 -21.01 -70.07 7.73
C ASP A 798 -21.46 -71.24 6.83
N ILE A 799 -22.41 -72.04 7.29
CA ILE A 799 -23.01 -73.19 6.60
C ILE A 799 -24.52 -73.00 6.49
N ASP A 800 -24.99 -72.69 5.30
CA ASP A 800 -26.40 -72.54 4.94
C ASP A 800 -26.95 -73.71 4.10
N GLY A 801 -26.09 -74.65 3.71
CA GLY A 801 -26.46 -75.84 2.94
C GLY A 801 -25.26 -76.70 2.56
N PHE A 802 -25.51 -77.76 1.77
CA PHE A 802 -24.50 -78.74 1.39
C PHE A 802 -23.74 -78.42 0.10
N GLY A 803 -24.32 -77.58 -0.76
CA GLY A 803 -23.64 -77.16 -1.98
C GLY A 803 -22.41 -76.29 -1.67
N PRO A 804 -21.35 -76.33 -2.51
CA PRO A 804 -20.16 -75.48 -2.38
C PRO A 804 -20.44 -73.98 -2.48
N GLU A 805 -21.63 -73.59 -2.91
CA GLU A 805 -22.15 -72.23 -2.91
C GLU A 805 -22.90 -71.83 -1.64
N ASN A 806 -23.13 -72.79 -0.72
CA ASN A 806 -23.92 -72.59 0.51
C ASN A 806 -23.08 -72.71 1.78
N HIS A 807 -21.75 -72.74 1.67
CA HIS A 807 -20.87 -72.65 2.82
C HIS A 807 -19.62 -71.85 2.48
N ASP A 808 -18.99 -71.27 3.49
CA ASP A 808 -17.76 -70.52 3.30
C ASP A 808 -16.58 -71.42 2.99
N THR A 809 -15.66 -70.94 2.16
CA THR A 809 -14.46 -71.69 1.77
C THR A 809 -13.22 -70.79 1.69
N LEU A 810 -12.10 -71.23 2.26
CA LEU A 810 -10.78 -70.68 1.93
C LEU A 810 -10.23 -71.35 0.67
N ARG A 811 -9.90 -70.60 -0.38
CA ARG A 811 -9.47 -71.14 -1.68
C ARG A 811 -8.06 -70.69 -2.07
N ALA A 812 -7.16 -71.65 -2.23
CA ALA A 812 -5.81 -71.41 -2.72
C ALA A 812 -5.80 -70.95 -4.20
N THR A 813 -5.08 -69.87 -4.52
CA THR A 813 -4.91 -69.37 -5.89
C THR A 813 -3.57 -69.78 -6.48
N GLY A 814 -3.49 -71.00 -7.01
CA GLY A 814 -2.31 -71.52 -7.70
C GLY A 814 -1.83 -72.87 -7.16
N THR A 815 -0.95 -73.52 -7.89
CA THR A 815 -0.44 -74.86 -7.53
C THR A 815 0.64 -74.84 -6.45
N ALA A 816 1.30 -73.70 -6.25
CA ALA A 816 2.33 -73.48 -5.23
C ALA A 816 1.79 -72.83 -3.94
N SER A 817 0.49 -72.60 -3.86
CA SER A 817 -0.16 -71.99 -2.70
C SER A 817 -0.13 -72.91 -1.49
N ARG A 818 0.28 -72.38 -0.35
CA ARG A 818 0.35 -73.10 0.93
C ARG A 818 -0.62 -72.52 1.94
N VAL A 819 -1.24 -73.40 2.73
CA VAL A 819 -1.94 -73.04 3.95
C VAL A 819 -1.41 -73.83 5.13
N THR A 820 -1.10 -73.14 6.21
CA THR A 820 -0.77 -73.74 7.51
C THR A 820 -1.92 -73.43 8.46
N LEU A 821 -2.56 -74.48 8.98
CA LEU A 821 -3.69 -74.38 9.90
C LEU A 821 -3.21 -74.40 11.35
N GLY A 822 -3.84 -73.55 12.15
CA GLY A 822 -3.68 -73.43 13.59
C GLY A 822 -4.92 -72.73 14.15
N GLY A 823 -4.93 -72.48 15.46
CA GLY A 823 -6.01 -71.71 16.08
C GLY A 823 -7.31 -72.49 16.16
N SER A 824 -8.43 -71.77 16.14
CA SER A 824 -9.77 -72.33 16.25
C SER A 824 -10.57 -72.17 14.96
N LEU A 825 -11.44 -73.13 14.66
CA LEU A 825 -12.45 -73.06 13.63
C LEU A 825 -13.83 -72.96 14.29
N LEU A 826 -14.61 -71.95 13.96
CA LEU A 826 -16.01 -71.79 14.34
C LEU A 826 -16.90 -72.08 13.14
N ILE A 827 -17.85 -73.00 13.31
CA ILE A 827 -18.85 -73.33 12.30
C ILE A 827 -20.20 -72.76 12.72
N ASN A 828 -20.73 -71.82 11.92
CA ASN A 828 -22.04 -71.24 12.15
C ASN A 828 -23.06 -71.92 11.24
N PHE A 829 -24.06 -72.59 11.81
CA PHE A 829 -25.15 -73.17 11.02
C PHE A 829 -26.26 -72.12 10.83
N GLY A 830 -26.32 -71.55 9.63
CA GLY A 830 -27.33 -70.56 9.23
C GLY A 830 -28.60 -71.18 8.63
N ASN A 831 -29.65 -70.36 8.47
CA ASN A 831 -30.88 -70.67 7.73
C ASN A 831 -31.58 -72.02 8.04
N GLY A 832 -31.46 -72.52 9.27
CA GLY A 832 -32.12 -73.77 9.68
C GLY A 832 -31.46 -75.04 9.12
N SER A 833 -30.22 -74.95 8.64
CA SER A 833 -29.40 -76.12 8.32
C SER A 833 -29.28 -76.98 9.58
N THR A 834 -29.86 -78.18 9.54
CA THR A 834 -29.73 -79.15 10.63
C THR A 834 -28.69 -80.15 10.18
N PRO A 835 -27.50 -80.16 10.79
CA PRO A 835 -26.49 -81.15 10.45
C PRO A 835 -26.98 -82.57 10.74
N HIS A 836 -26.52 -83.52 9.94
CA HIS A 836 -26.66 -84.96 10.10
C HIS A 836 -25.28 -85.60 10.23
N LEU A 837 -25.26 -86.82 10.78
CA LEU A 837 -24.06 -87.65 10.78
C LEU A 837 -23.58 -87.90 9.34
N ALA A 838 -22.27 -87.87 9.13
CA ALA A 838 -21.58 -87.96 7.84
C ALA A 838 -21.76 -86.75 6.89
N ASP A 839 -22.44 -85.68 7.32
CA ASP A 839 -22.43 -84.44 6.55
C ASP A 839 -21.01 -83.89 6.43
N ARG A 840 -20.66 -83.42 5.23
CA ARG A 840 -19.30 -83.06 4.84
C ARG A 840 -19.28 -81.72 4.12
N TRP A 841 -18.33 -80.87 4.50
CA TRP A 841 -18.09 -79.56 3.87
C TRP A 841 -16.60 -79.31 3.66
N THR A 842 -16.23 -78.90 2.45
CA THR A 842 -14.85 -78.52 2.14
C THR A 842 -14.62 -77.08 2.55
N VAL A 843 -14.01 -76.86 3.72
CA VAL A 843 -13.81 -75.51 4.29
C VAL A 843 -12.49 -74.87 3.84
N VAL A 844 -11.52 -75.68 3.40
CA VAL A 844 -10.30 -75.21 2.74
C VAL A 844 -10.07 -76.00 1.47
N GLN A 845 -9.81 -75.31 0.36
CA GLN A 845 -9.47 -75.90 -0.93
C GLN A 845 -8.03 -75.50 -1.29
N GLY A 846 -7.13 -76.46 -1.42
CA GLY A 846 -5.72 -76.19 -1.74
C GLY A 846 -4.83 -77.44 -1.77
N ASN A 847 -3.70 -77.35 -2.47
CA ASN A 847 -2.83 -78.50 -2.74
C ASN A 847 -1.72 -78.72 -1.68
N GLN A 848 -1.49 -77.76 -0.78
CA GLN A 848 -0.46 -77.84 0.26
C GLN A 848 -1.02 -77.36 1.60
N ILE A 849 -1.80 -78.22 2.24
CA ILE A 849 -2.37 -78.00 3.57
C ILE A 849 -1.45 -78.65 4.60
N THR A 850 -1.01 -77.88 5.60
CA THR A 850 -0.20 -78.34 6.74
C THR A 850 -0.84 -77.89 8.04
N GLY A 851 -0.53 -78.55 9.16
CA GLY A 851 -1.16 -78.23 10.46
C GLY A 851 -2.61 -78.72 10.58
N ARG A 852 -3.27 -78.33 11.69
CA ARG A 852 -4.67 -78.64 12.02
C ARG A 852 -5.24 -77.52 12.89
N PHE A 853 -6.55 -77.36 12.92
CA PHE A 853 -7.18 -76.52 13.94
C PHE A 853 -7.03 -77.17 15.32
N ASN A 854 -6.63 -76.38 16.32
CA ASN A 854 -6.50 -76.78 17.71
C ASN A 854 -7.88 -77.03 18.36
N GLN A 855 -8.91 -76.35 17.85
CA GLN A 855 -10.27 -76.47 18.36
C GLN A 855 -11.27 -76.26 17.21
N ILE A 856 -12.33 -77.07 17.18
CA ILE A 856 -13.48 -76.84 16.30
C ILE A 856 -14.71 -76.62 17.17
N LEU A 857 -15.37 -75.48 16.97
CA LEU A 857 -16.57 -75.05 17.67
C LEU A 857 -17.74 -74.96 16.68
N SER A 858 -18.96 -75.04 17.18
CA SER A 858 -20.16 -74.78 16.39
C SER A 858 -21.18 -73.92 17.13
N GLU A 859 -21.89 -73.10 16.37
CA GLU A 859 -23.03 -72.32 16.83
C GLU A 859 -24.25 -72.58 15.92
N PRO A 860 -25.34 -73.19 16.45
CA PRO A 860 -25.45 -73.80 17.78
C PRO A 860 -24.54 -75.03 17.96
N PRO A 861 -24.20 -75.42 19.20
CA PRO A 861 -23.41 -76.63 19.46
C PRO A 861 -24.05 -77.89 18.87
N LEU A 862 -23.21 -78.80 18.35
CA LEU A 862 -23.67 -80.11 17.86
C LEU A 862 -24.50 -80.85 18.93
N LYS A 863 -25.58 -81.48 18.49
CA LYS A 863 -26.44 -82.32 19.35
C LYS A 863 -25.81 -83.71 19.54
N ASN A 864 -26.31 -84.45 20.52
CA ASN A 864 -26.13 -85.90 20.58
C ASN A 864 -24.66 -86.39 20.66
N GLY A 865 -23.75 -85.57 21.20
CA GLY A 865 -22.34 -85.97 21.38
C GLY A 865 -21.56 -86.13 20.08
N TRP A 866 -22.10 -85.62 18.96
CA TRP A 866 -21.38 -85.56 17.69
C TRP A 866 -20.18 -84.61 17.80
N VAL A 867 -19.14 -84.91 17.03
CA VAL A 867 -17.89 -84.15 16.96
C VAL A 867 -17.56 -83.87 15.50
N PHE A 868 -16.68 -82.91 15.26
CA PHE A 868 -16.14 -82.65 13.93
C PHE A 868 -14.82 -83.39 13.73
N ALA A 869 -14.70 -84.14 12.63
CA ALA A 869 -13.44 -84.67 12.14
C ALA A 869 -12.85 -83.74 11.07
N GLN A 870 -11.52 -83.59 11.10
CA GLN A 870 -10.73 -82.88 10.08
C GLN A 870 -10.15 -83.91 9.11
N VAL A 871 -10.69 -83.99 7.89
CA VAL A 871 -10.22 -84.91 6.86
C VAL A 871 -9.41 -84.13 5.82
N ILE A 872 -8.08 -84.17 5.93
CA ILE A 872 -7.18 -83.54 4.98
C ILE A 872 -6.92 -84.50 3.82
N HIS A 873 -7.20 -84.06 2.60
CA HIS A 873 -6.90 -84.77 1.36
C HIS A 873 -5.99 -83.92 0.45
N ALA A 874 -5.64 -84.45 -0.72
CA ALA A 874 -4.62 -83.85 -1.59
C ALA A 874 -4.99 -82.44 -2.11
N ASP A 875 -6.27 -82.12 -2.15
CA ASP A 875 -6.84 -80.90 -2.74
C ASP A 875 -7.70 -80.08 -1.75
N GLY A 876 -7.78 -80.46 -0.47
CA GLY A 876 -8.62 -79.76 0.49
C GLY A 876 -8.60 -80.29 1.93
N LEU A 877 -9.32 -79.57 2.79
CA LEU A 877 -9.72 -79.99 4.14
C LEU A 877 -11.25 -80.02 4.16
N ASP A 878 -11.76 -81.22 4.40
CA ASP A 878 -13.15 -81.42 4.73
C ASP A 878 -13.36 -81.40 6.24
N ILE A 879 -14.44 -80.77 6.66
CA ILE A 879 -15.02 -80.96 7.99
C ILE A 879 -16.19 -81.90 7.87
N VAL A 880 -16.15 -82.97 8.66
CA VAL A 880 -17.17 -84.02 8.65
C VAL A 880 -17.77 -84.15 10.04
N ILE A 881 -19.11 -84.22 10.13
CA ILE A 881 -19.78 -84.52 11.38
C ILE A 881 -19.78 -86.02 11.60
N THR A 882 -19.21 -86.44 12.73
CA THR A 882 -19.02 -87.84 13.06
C THR A 882 -19.28 -88.06 14.56
N CYS A 883 -19.18 -89.31 15.00
CA CYS A 883 -19.20 -89.70 16.40
C CYS A 883 -17.80 -90.08 16.87
N PRO A 884 -17.51 -89.97 18.18
CA PRO A 884 -16.27 -90.51 18.72
C PRO A 884 -16.05 -91.97 18.30
N GLY A 885 -14.90 -92.24 17.68
CA GLY A 885 -14.50 -93.57 17.21
C GLY A 885 -14.75 -93.88 15.72
N ASP A 886 -15.52 -93.06 14.99
CA ASP A 886 -15.56 -93.11 13.52
C ASP A 886 -14.41 -92.23 12.98
N ARG A 887 -13.37 -92.90 12.46
CA ARG A 887 -12.08 -92.30 12.10
C ARG A 887 -12.06 -91.85 10.64
N ASN A 888 -12.81 -92.52 9.78
CA ASN A 888 -12.86 -92.19 8.36
C ASN A 888 -13.97 -91.16 8.04
N GLY A 889 -14.87 -90.92 8.99
CA GLY A 889 -15.97 -89.96 8.89
C GLY A 889 -17.07 -90.45 7.94
N ASP A 890 -17.23 -91.75 7.72
CA ASP A 890 -18.28 -92.30 6.86
C ASP A 890 -19.64 -92.44 7.56
N GLY A 891 -19.69 -92.17 8.86
CA GLY A 891 -20.87 -92.27 9.72
C GLY A 891 -21.11 -93.68 10.27
N GLU A 892 -20.30 -94.67 9.92
CA GLU A 892 -20.39 -96.06 10.38
C GLU A 892 -19.11 -96.50 11.10
N ARG A 893 -19.19 -96.67 12.43
CA ARG A 893 -18.07 -97.30 13.16
C ARG A 893 -17.98 -98.78 12.85
N ASN A 894 -17.01 -99.15 12.04
CA ASN A 894 -16.80 -100.50 11.57
C ASN A 894 -15.30 -100.86 11.59
N PHE A 895 -14.94 -101.95 10.94
CA PHE A 895 -13.56 -102.42 10.94
C PHE A 895 -12.59 -101.45 10.24
N PHE A 896 -13.07 -100.60 9.34
CA PHE A 896 -12.25 -99.63 8.63
C PHE A 896 -11.75 -98.52 9.57
N ASP A 897 -12.51 -98.08 10.56
CA ASP A 897 -12.02 -97.12 11.56
C ASP A 897 -10.90 -97.67 12.42
N VAL A 898 -10.98 -98.96 12.73
CA VAL A 898 -9.92 -99.67 13.46
C VAL A 898 -8.66 -99.75 12.60
N ILE A 899 -8.80 -100.02 11.30
CA ILE A 899 -7.66 -100.02 10.37
C ILE A 899 -7.03 -98.63 10.29
N ASP A 900 -7.85 -97.59 10.20
CA ASP A 900 -7.36 -96.21 10.11
C ASP A 900 -6.64 -95.80 11.39
N PHE A 901 -7.22 -96.06 12.57
CA PHE A 901 -6.54 -95.83 13.85
C PHE A 901 -5.22 -96.60 13.96
N ILE A 902 -5.19 -97.89 13.61
CA ILE A 902 -3.96 -98.69 13.66
C ILE A 902 -2.89 -98.11 12.72
N THR A 903 -3.30 -97.64 11.55
CA THR A 903 -2.40 -97.03 10.57
C THR A 903 -1.81 -95.73 11.11
N GLU A 904 -2.64 -94.87 11.70
CA GLU A 904 -2.20 -93.63 12.33
C GLU A 904 -1.30 -93.88 13.54
N TYR A 905 -1.67 -94.83 14.39
CA TYR A 905 -0.92 -95.24 15.58
C TYR A 905 0.46 -95.81 15.21
N ALA A 906 0.53 -96.68 14.19
CA ALA A 906 1.78 -97.25 13.70
C ALA A 906 2.73 -96.19 13.11
N ASN A 907 2.17 -95.09 12.57
CA ASN A 907 2.92 -93.97 12.05
C ASN A 907 3.27 -92.92 13.11
N LEU A 908 2.90 -93.12 14.38
CA LEU A 908 3.00 -92.12 15.45
C LEU A 908 2.39 -90.77 15.03
N SER A 909 1.31 -90.81 14.26
CA SER A 909 0.59 -89.62 13.84
C SER A 909 -0.03 -88.95 15.07
N GLY A 910 0.06 -87.64 15.19
CA GLY A 910 -0.64 -86.90 16.26
C GLY A 910 -2.16 -87.08 16.23
N SER A 911 -2.73 -87.62 15.14
CA SER A 911 -4.14 -88.01 15.10
C SER A 911 -4.46 -89.27 15.90
N ALA A 912 -3.47 -90.12 16.19
CA ALA A 912 -3.61 -91.32 17.02
C ALA A 912 -3.38 -91.06 18.51
N ASP A 913 -3.06 -89.83 18.91
CA ASP A 913 -3.03 -89.37 20.30
C ASP A 913 -4.45 -88.98 20.71
N ILE A 914 -5.23 -89.97 21.15
CA ILE A 914 -6.67 -89.86 21.40
C ILE A 914 -6.95 -89.25 22.78
N ASN A 915 -6.03 -89.40 23.72
CA ASN A 915 -6.15 -88.79 25.05
C ASN A 915 -5.51 -87.39 25.12
N GLU A 916 -4.92 -86.92 24.02
CA GLU A 916 -4.29 -85.61 23.86
C GLU A 916 -3.16 -85.33 24.87
N ASP A 917 -2.42 -86.36 25.28
CA ASP A 917 -1.31 -86.23 26.24
C ASP A 917 0.04 -85.86 25.59
N GLY A 918 0.07 -85.79 24.27
CA GLY A 918 1.23 -85.47 23.44
C GLY A 918 2.09 -86.69 23.09
N ILE A 919 1.72 -87.90 23.54
CA ILE A 919 2.50 -89.12 23.37
C ILE A 919 1.62 -90.25 22.85
N VAL A 920 1.72 -90.56 21.55
CA VAL A 920 1.07 -91.74 20.96
C VAL A 920 1.60 -93.03 21.57
N ASN A 921 0.82 -93.64 22.46
CA ASN A 921 1.18 -94.82 23.25
C ASN A 921 -0.04 -95.73 23.54
N PHE A 922 0.18 -96.80 24.31
CA PHE A 922 -0.88 -97.78 24.58
C PHE A 922 -2.16 -97.20 25.22
N PHE A 923 -2.07 -96.09 25.96
CA PHE A 923 -3.23 -95.41 26.52
C PHE A 923 -4.17 -94.86 25.44
N ASP A 924 -3.65 -94.48 24.27
CA ASP A 924 -4.47 -94.06 23.13
C ASP A 924 -5.25 -95.20 22.51
N VAL A 925 -4.69 -96.41 22.52
CA VAL A 925 -5.42 -97.62 22.09
C VAL A 925 -6.61 -97.84 23.02
N GLY A 926 -6.41 -97.66 24.33
CA GLY A 926 -7.49 -97.72 25.32
C GLY A 926 -8.56 -96.67 25.06
N ALA A 927 -8.16 -95.41 24.90
CA ALA A 927 -9.07 -94.29 24.62
C ALA A 927 -9.82 -94.48 23.29
N PHE A 928 -9.16 -94.97 22.24
CA PHE A 928 -9.79 -95.31 20.98
C PHE A 928 -10.84 -96.42 21.15
N ILE A 929 -10.53 -97.50 21.87
CA ILE A 929 -11.48 -98.59 22.12
C ILE A 929 -12.71 -98.07 22.89
N GLU A 930 -12.50 -97.19 23.88
CA GLU A 930 -13.60 -96.56 24.62
C GLU A 930 -14.48 -95.70 23.69
N GLN A 931 -13.88 -94.88 22.83
CA GLN A 931 -14.61 -94.08 21.84
C GLN A 931 -15.35 -94.99 20.84
N PHE A 932 -14.67 -95.98 20.23
CA PHE A 932 -15.22 -96.92 19.27
C PHE A 932 -16.39 -97.77 19.84
N SER A 933 -16.32 -98.10 21.13
CA SER A 933 -17.33 -98.93 21.83
C SER A 933 -18.50 -98.15 22.43
N SER A 934 -18.44 -96.81 22.50
CA SER A 934 -19.62 -95.97 22.81
C SER A 934 -20.71 -96.22 21.75
N GLU A 935 -21.97 -95.80 21.85
CA GLU A 935 -22.91 -95.85 20.69
C GLU A 935 -22.87 -94.51 19.96
N CYS A 936 -22.89 -94.48 18.61
CA CYS A 936 -23.15 -93.23 17.88
C CYS A 936 -24.61 -92.88 18.13
N PRO A 937 -24.89 -91.79 18.88
CA PRO A 937 -26.27 -91.52 19.26
C PRO A 937 -27.03 -91.11 18.00
N ALA A 938 -28.13 -91.82 17.75
CA ALA A 938 -28.98 -91.64 16.58
C ALA A 938 -29.61 -90.24 16.49
#